data_AF-A0A946MD38-F1
#
_entry.id   AF-A0A946MD38-F1
#
_cell.length_a   1.000
_cell.length_b   1.000
_cell.length_c   1.000
_cell.angle_alpha   90.00
_cell.angle_beta   90.00
_cell.angle_gamma   90.00
#
_symmetry.space_group_name_H-M   'P 1'
#
loop_
_entity.id
_entity.type
_entity.pdbx_description
1 polymer ?
#
loop_
_entity_poly.entity_id
_entity_poly.type
_entity_poly.pdbx_seq_one_letter_code
_entity_poly.pdbx_strand_id
1 'polypeptide(L)'
;LEHAIASVDSQQVFVQPMRSEQFVVAPPQVAVEVLTAPKVTSRVNVDAAELQKMTETFAVEEKGEFKVTKNWSAVEDGLTLQLANTAPGMYELWLDYSNAGGANSVVIKLDQQSVEHSLVNTGSWDTYQSVFAGHVLLEATSKNALQFNPVNASANLMELKGVELRPISRDALVQHDNTWEFRFPEYEVRYTKVVIHEYSGDSVAINQIEIGNVQTNSVQIPTEDDLLALANNEILEIAAGDHVVATYTDENTQNEYDTSQLLTRELTATYNNAVINAIAYNLRRAGGGGVSTERKELMRVDPGERIVVEVIDYDEDRSNEIDTISVEVTVNGSEPLVLEATETDKNTGVFTREIDTAAEVTEGALVVAVGDIVELKYLDRQNTFPGHTVPRIRRVFVNEPTDAVVRIIPSLAHRIEGAVLPRAEYISEKLSELNASDPANVDNVIGTAETVDATETRQLETAAVAFAVPLLVEVFDPDRAKDSGSVVNVVLGTTGGSAVVVECVISNAHSDLPRSATDNEALLAGRFVGQVIMQLGSKDTPSVIPLTAEMPRGLIGRVHDGKEEQELLPGLVAMVLNVTGTDTINLRYKDAITPADEETVRSHTARLVVTGELTVTDREYEESVEQLHVGEKIFLRVFDADQDVSDARDSVEITLTTKIGEQETIKLIETTVHSGDFTGAFTLVANENPVANNLKTDDPIIETNFGDVISVTYNDQRSADSADPLALTTEIPVVVGTNGLVAAFSKAFNDEELAVETKFRIAESYFELFKSHKEIGRDEEQLVDLESGRRILQEVMEDYPDPKYVPRISYLLGQFSQELGQWSQAIASYEVILQQYADHTLAPDAQFKMAQCFEESGDFDEALEAYVTLAATFPKSPLIASVMIRISDHFYKAENYVIAAQVGEKFLEKFEAHEHAQRMAFRVGQAYYKNEEFVRAAESFDNFTKLFPDDSLGADGLFWSGESYRMAKNNQFAFRRYNRCRWDFPASEAAKFARGRLALPEMLNQFEAEANSIDNDN
;
A
#
# COMPACT_ATOMS: atom_id res chain seq x y z
N LEU A 1 -4.84 -16.05 31.22
CA LEU A 1 -4.95 -16.19 32.68
C LEU A 1 -3.76 -17.01 33.19
N GLU A 2 -2.88 -16.56 34.10
CA GLU A 2 -2.51 -15.23 34.61
C GLU A 2 -1.30 -15.36 35.59
N HIS A 3 -0.16 -14.74 35.23
CA HIS A 3 0.97 -14.21 36.03
C HIS A 3 1.98 -15.13 36.78
N ALA A 4 3.26 -15.07 36.35
CA ALA A 4 4.43 -15.26 37.22
C ALA A 4 4.97 -13.89 37.67
N ILE A 5 5.22 -13.71 38.98
CA ILE A 5 5.69 -12.44 39.57
C ILE A 5 7.18 -12.58 39.91
N ALA A 6 8.01 -11.69 39.36
CA ALA A 6 9.38 -11.46 39.81
C ALA A 6 9.50 -10.02 40.32
N SER A 7 9.55 -9.82 41.65
CA SER A 7 9.76 -8.50 42.27
C SER A 7 11.25 -8.29 42.58
N VAL A 8 11.82 -7.17 42.13
CA VAL A 8 13.18 -6.71 42.44
C VAL A 8 13.07 -5.50 43.37
N ASP A 9 13.79 -5.47 44.50
CA ASP A 9 13.81 -4.30 45.41
C ASP A 9 15.25 -3.75 45.62
N SER A 10 15.28 -2.43 45.56
CA SER A 10 16.26 -1.33 45.58
C SER A 10 17.73 -1.43 46.03
N GLN A 11 18.35 -2.58 46.37
CA GLN A 11 19.80 -2.57 46.69
C GLN A 11 20.66 -3.73 46.16
N GLN A 12 20.06 -4.76 45.54
CA GLN A 12 20.71 -5.88 44.85
C GLN A 12 19.67 -6.52 43.91
N VAL A 13 20.09 -7.13 42.80
CA VAL A 13 19.16 -7.84 41.89
C VAL A 13 18.67 -9.12 42.59
N PHE A 14 17.58 -9.03 43.35
CA PHE A 14 16.92 -10.20 43.95
C PHE A 14 15.91 -10.77 42.95
N VAL A 15 16.29 -11.86 42.29
CA VAL A 15 15.37 -12.71 41.53
C VAL A 15 14.82 -13.77 42.49
N GLN A 16 13.50 -13.95 42.55
CA GLN A 16 12.87 -15.01 43.35
C GLN A 16 12.53 -16.23 42.48
N PRO A 17 12.58 -17.46 43.02
CA PRO A 17 12.06 -18.64 42.31
C PRO A 17 10.57 -18.45 42.03
N MET A 18 10.12 -18.82 40.82
CA MET A 18 8.69 -18.91 40.51
C MET A 18 8.05 -19.94 41.43
N ARG A 19 6.89 -19.67 42.03
CA ARG A 19 6.24 -20.61 42.96
C ARG A 19 5.15 -21.39 42.25
N SER A 20 5.00 -22.67 42.57
CA SER A 20 3.88 -23.51 42.09
C SER A 20 2.49 -22.89 42.31
N GLU A 21 2.32 -22.05 43.34
CA GLU A 21 1.08 -21.33 43.67
C GLU A 21 0.75 -20.19 42.69
N GLN A 22 1.73 -19.75 41.89
CA GLN A 22 1.56 -18.76 40.82
C GLN A 22 0.98 -19.39 39.54
N PHE A 23 0.81 -20.72 39.51
CA PHE A 23 0.15 -21.45 38.43
C PHE A 23 -1.28 -21.83 38.85
N VAL A 24 -2.29 -21.45 38.06
CA VAL A 24 -3.71 -21.76 38.35
C VAL A 24 -4.08 -23.16 37.80
N VAL A 25 -4.68 -23.99 38.66
CA VAL A 25 -4.90 -25.45 38.51
C VAL A 25 -5.69 -25.88 37.26
N ALA A 26 -5.17 -26.87 36.52
CA ALA A 26 -5.93 -28.04 36.03
C ALA A 26 -5.49 -29.27 36.84
N PRO A 27 -6.35 -30.27 37.12
CA PRO A 27 -6.08 -31.27 38.15
C PRO A 27 -4.85 -32.12 37.78
N PRO A 28 -4.02 -32.54 38.76
CA PRO A 28 -2.92 -33.44 38.48
C PRO A 28 -3.51 -34.81 38.20
N GLN A 29 -3.53 -35.21 36.93
CA GLN A 29 -3.50 -36.64 36.62
C GLN A 29 -2.06 -37.02 36.39
N VAL A 30 -1.66 -38.06 37.11
CA VAL A 30 -0.31 -38.64 37.19
C VAL A 30 0.59 -37.93 38.21
N ALA A 31 0.72 -38.57 39.38
CA ALA A 31 1.89 -38.40 40.22
C ALA A 31 3.09 -38.96 39.43
N VAL A 32 3.81 -38.08 38.75
CA VAL A 32 5.08 -38.43 38.11
C VAL A 32 6.16 -38.29 39.18
N GLU A 33 7.00 -39.31 39.33
CA GLU A 33 8.18 -39.27 40.21
C GLU A 33 9.07 -38.09 39.77
N VAL A 34 9.00 -36.98 40.51
CA VAL A 34 9.93 -35.88 40.40
C VAL A 34 11.33 -36.45 40.62
N LEU A 35 12.27 -36.13 39.71
CA LEU A 35 13.72 -36.36 39.82
C LEU A 35 14.13 -36.54 41.28
N THR A 36 14.61 -37.73 41.65
CA THR A 36 14.80 -38.14 43.05
C THR A 36 15.64 -37.11 43.80
N ALA A 37 14.99 -36.21 44.53
CA ALA A 37 15.66 -35.31 45.45
C ALA A 37 16.38 -36.21 46.48
N PRO A 38 17.68 -35.99 46.73
CA PRO A 38 18.39 -36.78 47.71
C PRO A 38 17.67 -36.70 49.06
N LYS A 39 17.43 -37.83 49.72
CA LYS A 39 16.56 -37.88 50.91
C LYS A 39 17.18 -37.30 52.19
N VAL A 40 18.44 -36.88 52.14
CA VAL A 40 19.25 -36.61 53.33
C VAL A 40 19.84 -35.20 53.24
N THR A 41 19.47 -34.37 54.21
CA THR A 41 20.12 -33.09 54.47
C THR A 41 21.60 -33.28 54.77
N SER A 42 22.47 -32.53 54.11
CA SER A 42 23.91 -32.56 54.35
C SER A 42 24.33 -31.35 55.15
N ARG A 43 25.08 -31.54 56.24
CA ARG A 43 25.60 -30.45 57.08
C ARG A 43 27.12 -30.49 57.10
N VAL A 44 27.75 -29.36 56.81
CA VAL A 44 29.20 -29.21 56.74
C VAL A 44 29.62 -28.12 57.72
N ASN A 45 30.33 -28.50 58.77
CA ASN A 45 30.89 -27.57 59.75
C ASN A 45 32.20 -26.98 59.24
N VAL A 46 32.61 -25.84 59.81
CA VAL A 46 33.89 -25.18 59.47
C VAL A 46 35.14 -25.91 60.02
N ASP A 47 34.97 -27.06 60.67
CA ASP A 47 36.04 -27.79 61.37
C ASP A 47 37.25 -28.15 60.48
N ALA A 48 36.99 -28.42 59.19
CA ALA A 48 37.99 -28.79 58.18
C ALA A 48 38.09 -27.75 57.05
N ALA A 49 37.71 -26.50 57.30
CA ALA A 49 37.69 -25.48 56.28
C ALA A 49 39.11 -25.05 55.84
N GLU A 50 39.30 -24.86 54.55
CA GLU A 50 40.53 -24.31 53.99
C GLU A 50 40.44 -22.78 53.98
N LEU A 51 41.37 -22.12 54.66
CA LEU A 51 41.39 -20.66 54.78
C LEU A 51 42.42 -20.07 53.84
N GLN A 52 41.98 -19.14 52.98
CA GLN A 52 42.86 -18.25 52.26
C GLN A 52 43.03 -16.99 53.10
N LYS A 53 44.20 -16.81 53.71
CA LYS A 53 44.46 -15.74 54.69
C LYS A 53 45.36 -14.66 54.12
N MET A 54 44.86 -13.43 54.10
CA MET A 54 45.64 -12.20 54.04
C MET A 54 45.74 -11.56 55.43
N THR A 55 44.72 -11.74 56.27
CA THR A 55 44.76 -11.39 57.70
C THR A 55 45.31 -12.58 58.51
N GLU A 56 46.49 -12.43 59.12
CA GLU A 56 47.13 -13.53 59.88
C GLU A 56 46.26 -14.06 61.04
N THR A 57 45.43 -13.19 61.63
CA THR A 57 44.54 -13.54 62.75
C THR A 57 43.23 -14.21 62.33
N PHE A 58 42.92 -14.31 61.03
CA PHE A 58 41.73 -15.00 60.54
C PHE A 58 41.89 -16.51 60.79
N ALA A 59 40.99 -17.10 61.58
CA ALA A 59 41.11 -18.49 62.00
C ALA A 59 39.74 -19.14 62.29
N VAL A 60 39.74 -20.47 62.38
CA VAL A 60 38.63 -21.25 62.95
C VAL A 60 38.99 -21.57 64.40
N GLU A 61 38.19 -21.09 65.35
CA GLU A 61 38.42 -21.25 66.80
C GLU A 61 37.27 -22.02 67.47
N GLU A 62 37.56 -22.68 68.59
CA GLU A 62 36.55 -23.34 69.43
C GLU A 62 35.73 -22.30 70.20
N LYS A 63 34.40 -22.44 70.15
CA LYS A 63 33.44 -21.62 70.89
C LYS A 63 32.38 -22.52 71.52
N GLY A 64 32.60 -22.91 72.77
CA GLY A 64 31.77 -23.90 73.45
C GLY A 64 31.97 -25.30 72.87
N GLU A 65 30.90 -25.93 72.37
CA GLU A 65 30.93 -27.30 71.81
C GLU A 65 31.13 -27.36 70.28
N PHE A 66 31.31 -26.22 69.61
CA PHE A 66 31.49 -26.15 68.15
C PHE A 66 32.60 -25.15 67.78
N LYS A 67 33.06 -25.21 66.52
CA LYS A 67 34.03 -24.24 65.99
C LYS A 67 33.36 -23.21 65.09
N VAL A 68 33.93 -22.02 65.05
CA VAL A 68 33.45 -20.91 64.20
C VAL A 68 34.62 -20.15 63.57
N THR A 69 34.36 -19.48 62.45
CA THR A 69 35.30 -18.49 61.90
C THR A 69 35.40 -17.27 62.83
N LYS A 70 36.59 -16.66 62.91
CA LYS A 70 36.83 -15.47 63.73
C LYS A 70 37.88 -14.56 63.12
N ASN A 71 37.75 -13.26 63.36
CA ASN A 71 38.61 -12.19 62.81
C ASN A 71 38.64 -12.18 61.27
N TRP A 72 37.49 -12.41 60.63
CA TRP A 72 37.37 -12.37 59.18
C TRP A 72 37.18 -10.91 58.73
N SER A 73 38.28 -10.17 58.59
CA SER A 73 38.23 -8.71 58.48
C SER A 73 38.62 -8.13 57.12
N ALA A 74 39.28 -8.89 56.24
CA ALA A 74 39.69 -8.43 54.92
C ALA A 74 38.81 -9.06 53.82
N VAL A 75 38.60 -8.34 52.72
CA VAL A 75 37.84 -8.85 51.56
C VAL A 75 38.63 -9.87 50.75
N GLU A 76 39.95 -9.88 50.89
CA GLU A 76 40.86 -10.85 50.30
C GLU A 76 40.96 -12.16 51.12
N ASP A 77 40.40 -12.20 52.33
CA ASP A 77 40.29 -13.41 53.13
C ASP A 77 39.15 -14.30 52.61
N GLY A 78 39.43 -15.56 52.31
CA GLY A 78 38.46 -16.51 51.78
C GLY A 78 38.36 -17.78 52.61
N LEU A 79 37.20 -18.45 52.53
CA LEU A 79 36.95 -19.74 53.19
C LEU A 79 36.44 -20.73 52.15
N THR A 80 37.02 -21.92 52.09
CA THR A 80 36.53 -23.03 51.26
C THR A 80 36.04 -24.19 52.13
N LEU A 81 34.80 -24.63 51.90
CA LEU A 81 34.19 -25.79 52.53
C LEU A 81 34.01 -26.92 51.52
N GLN A 82 34.57 -28.09 51.81
CA GLN A 82 34.43 -29.30 50.99
C GLN A 82 33.12 -30.03 51.33
N LEU A 83 32.28 -30.26 50.33
CA LEU A 83 30.99 -30.97 50.38
C LEU A 83 31.19 -32.48 50.17
N ALA A 84 32.03 -33.10 50.99
CA ALA A 84 32.35 -34.52 50.84
C ALA A 84 31.11 -35.40 51.12
N ASN A 85 30.84 -36.37 50.22
CA ASN A 85 29.72 -37.32 50.29
C ASN A 85 28.31 -36.71 50.13
N THR A 86 28.18 -35.50 49.59
CA THR A 86 26.87 -34.96 49.20
C THR A 86 26.46 -35.51 47.82
N ALA A 87 25.24 -36.02 47.72
CA ALA A 87 24.75 -36.58 46.46
C ALA A 87 24.43 -35.47 45.44
N PRO A 88 24.59 -35.72 44.13
CA PRO A 88 24.12 -34.78 43.11
C PRO A 88 22.62 -34.49 43.24
N GLY A 89 22.23 -33.24 43.04
CA GLY A 89 20.85 -32.79 43.19
C GLY A 89 20.74 -31.28 43.47
N MET A 90 19.50 -30.80 43.54
CA MET A 90 19.18 -29.40 43.87
C MET A 90 19.04 -29.22 45.40
N TYR A 91 19.62 -28.15 45.95
CA TYR A 91 19.60 -27.87 47.38
C TYR A 91 19.34 -26.40 47.71
N GLU A 92 18.66 -26.14 48.82
CA GLU A 92 18.68 -24.85 49.52
C GLU A 92 19.98 -24.77 50.32
N LEU A 93 20.75 -23.72 50.13
CA LEU A 93 21.93 -23.41 50.90
C LEU A 93 21.55 -22.55 52.11
N TRP A 94 21.71 -23.11 53.30
CA TRP A 94 21.49 -22.43 54.57
C TRP A 94 22.82 -22.21 55.28
N LEU A 95 23.05 -20.99 55.76
CA LEU A 95 24.25 -20.61 56.49
C LEU A 95 23.94 -20.51 57.98
N ASP A 96 24.68 -21.23 58.80
CA ASP A 96 24.59 -21.13 60.26
C ASP A 96 25.68 -20.19 60.76
N TYR A 97 25.34 -18.92 61.02
CA TYR A 97 26.31 -17.91 61.50
C TYR A 97 25.72 -16.97 62.55
N SER A 98 26.60 -16.23 63.24
CA SER A 98 26.26 -15.03 63.99
C SER A 98 26.91 -13.81 63.34
N ASN A 99 26.20 -12.68 63.37
CA ASN A 99 26.68 -11.40 62.85
C ASN A 99 26.06 -10.26 63.66
N ALA A 100 26.90 -9.44 64.29
CA ALA A 100 26.46 -8.22 64.97
C ALA A 100 27.03 -6.93 64.34
N GLY A 101 27.60 -7.03 63.13
CA GLY A 101 28.18 -5.93 62.35
C GLY A 101 27.18 -5.19 61.44
N GLY A 102 27.72 -4.31 60.58
CA GLY A 102 26.95 -3.52 59.60
C GLY A 102 26.51 -4.32 58.36
N ALA A 103 26.14 -3.61 57.28
CA ALA A 103 25.66 -4.20 56.02
C ALA A 103 26.79 -4.93 55.26
N ASN A 104 27.15 -6.11 55.75
CA ASN A 104 28.16 -6.99 55.17
C ASN A 104 27.52 -7.99 54.20
N SER A 105 28.23 -8.41 53.15
CA SER A 105 27.78 -9.43 52.20
C SER A 105 28.92 -10.35 51.75
N VAL A 106 28.54 -11.55 51.33
CA VAL A 106 29.45 -12.61 50.88
C VAL A 106 28.92 -13.21 49.58
N VAL A 107 29.82 -13.46 48.64
CA VAL A 107 29.53 -14.24 47.43
C VAL A 107 30.04 -15.66 47.66
N ILE A 108 29.13 -16.62 47.53
CA ILE A 108 29.40 -18.04 47.69
C ILE A 108 29.43 -18.67 46.30
N LYS A 109 30.58 -19.22 45.91
CA LYS A 109 30.76 -19.85 44.61
C LYS A 109 30.76 -21.37 44.73
N LEU A 110 30.06 -22.02 43.81
CA LEU A 110 30.07 -23.46 43.58
C LEU A 110 30.24 -23.69 42.08
N ASP A 111 31.43 -24.06 41.64
CA ASP A 111 31.79 -24.16 40.21
C ASP A 111 31.50 -22.85 39.45
N GLN A 112 30.52 -22.84 38.52
CA GLN A 112 30.08 -21.65 37.76
C GLN A 112 28.89 -20.93 38.41
N GLN A 113 28.35 -21.48 39.51
CA GLN A 113 27.22 -20.89 40.22
C GLN A 113 27.72 -19.89 41.26
N SER A 114 26.99 -18.79 41.41
CA SER A 114 27.25 -17.77 42.43
C SER A 114 25.98 -17.44 43.20
N VAL A 115 26.08 -17.45 44.52
CA VAL A 115 25.04 -17.01 45.44
C VAL A 115 25.55 -15.79 46.18
N GLU A 116 24.98 -14.62 45.89
CA GLU A 116 25.26 -13.39 46.64
C GLU A 116 24.34 -13.33 47.86
N HIS A 117 24.93 -13.27 49.05
CA HIS A 117 24.20 -13.29 50.31
C HIS A 117 24.54 -12.07 51.16
N SER A 118 23.54 -11.24 51.42
CA SER A 118 23.63 -10.13 52.37
C SER A 118 23.42 -10.64 53.80
N LEU A 119 24.42 -10.41 54.66
CA LEU A 119 24.42 -10.95 56.01
C LEU A 119 23.41 -10.23 56.89
N VAL A 120 22.55 -11.01 57.54
CA VAL A 120 21.52 -10.54 58.46
C VAL A 120 22.16 -10.31 59.83
N ASN A 121 21.80 -9.20 60.49
CA ASN A 121 22.23 -8.94 61.86
C ASN A 121 21.45 -9.84 62.83
N THR A 122 22.15 -10.77 63.49
CA THR A 122 21.58 -11.72 64.45
C THR A 122 21.46 -11.16 65.87
N GLY A 123 21.79 -9.88 66.06
CA GLY A 123 21.67 -9.10 67.30
C GLY A 123 22.89 -9.20 68.23
N SER A 124 23.57 -10.35 68.28
CA SER A 124 24.78 -10.58 69.09
C SER A 124 25.66 -11.66 68.49
N TRP A 125 26.98 -11.55 68.67
CA TRP A 125 27.97 -12.55 68.25
C TRP A 125 27.77 -13.93 68.91
N ASP A 126 26.99 -14.03 69.98
CA ASP A 126 26.65 -15.30 70.63
C ASP A 126 25.29 -15.89 70.16
N THR A 127 24.58 -15.19 69.27
CA THR A 127 23.29 -15.64 68.73
C THR A 127 23.47 -16.14 67.30
N TYR A 128 23.42 -17.46 67.13
CA TYR A 128 23.53 -18.12 65.82
C TYR A 128 22.15 -18.36 65.23
N GLN A 129 22.00 -18.02 63.95
CA GLN A 129 20.78 -18.27 63.20
C GLN A 129 21.12 -19.03 61.91
N SER A 130 20.21 -19.93 61.53
CA SER A 130 20.24 -20.59 60.23
C SER A 130 19.51 -19.70 59.24
N VAL A 131 20.25 -19.11 58.31
CA VAL A 131 19.71 -18.14 57.34
C VAL A 131 19.82 -18.72 55.94
N PHE A 132 18.72 -18.70 55.20
CA PHE A 132 18.69 -19.11 53.80
C PHE A 132 19.52 -18.13 52.95
N ALA A 133 20.44 -18.65 52.16
CA ALA A 133 21.30 -17.87 51.29
C ALA A 133 20.94 -17.96 49.81
N GLY A 134 20.42 -19.10 49.34
CA GLY A 134 20.05 -19.29 47.93
C GLY A 134 19.92 -20.76 47.55
N HIS A 135 19.73 -21.06 46.26
CA HIS A 135 19.75 -22.44 45.77
C HIS A 135 21.07 -22.75 45.06
N VAL A 136 21.48 -24.00 45.15
CA VAL A 136 22.66 -24.53 44.45
C VAL A 136 22.35 -25.89 43.85
N LEU A 137 22.87 -26.12 42.64
CA LEU A 137 22.81 -27.40 41.94
C LEU A 137 24.16 -28.12 42.09
N LEU A 138 24.13 -29.31 42.67
CA LEU A 138 25.30 -30.20 42.70
C LEU A 138 25.21 -31.20 41.56
N GLU A 139 26.10 -31.07 40.58
CA GLU A 139 26.23 -32.01 39.47
C GLU A 139 27.16 -33.17 39.82
N ALA A 140 27.03 -34.30 39.12
CA ALA A 140 27.91 -35.46 39.31
C ALA A 140 29.41 -35.14 39.05
N THR A 141 29.67 -34.12 38.24
CA THR A 141 31.00 -33.62 37.85
C THR A 141 31.46 -32.41 38.66
N SER A 142 30.65 -31.93 39.62
CA SER A 142 30.96 -30.73 40.40
C SER A 142 32.20 -30.89 41.28
N LYS A 143 32.94 -29.80 41.51
CA LYS A 143 34.11 -29.82 42.40
C LYS A 143 33.75 -30.01 43.87
N ASN A 144 32.45 -30.03 44.21
CA ASN A 144 31.92 -30.23 45.55
C ASN A 144 32.58 -29.31 46.60
N ALA A 145 32.85 -28.04 46.26
CA ALA A 145 33.50 -27.09 47.16
C ALA A 145 32.79 -25.74 47.12
N LEU A 146 32.35 -25.26 48.29
CA LEU A 146 31.79 -23.91 48.46
C LEU A 146 32.88 -22.93 48.82
N GLN A 147 33.07 -21.90 48.00
CA GLN A 147 34.05 -20.85 48.21
C GLN A 147 33.35 -19.55 48.63
N PHE A 148 33.64 -19.09 49.83
CA PHE A 148 33.08 -17.87 50.40
C PHE A 148 34.07 -16.71 50.19
N ASN A 149 33.63 -15.71 49.45
CA ASN A 149 34.42 -14.52 49.13
C ASN A 149 33.67 -13.28 49.65
N PRO A 150 34.21 -12.53 50.61
CA PRO A 150 33.57 -11.33 51.11
C PRO A 150 33.49 -10.24 50.03
N VAL A 151 32.37 -9.54 49.93
CA VAL A 151 32.21 -8.39 49.01
C VAL A 151 32.58 -7.10 49.74
N ASN A 152 32.18 -6.97 51.00
CA ASN A 152 32.56 -5.89 51.90
C ASN A 152 32.76 -6.46 53.32
N ALA A 153 33.74 -5.92 54.06
CA ALA A 153 34.05 -6.40 55.42
C ALA A 153 34.30 -5.21 56.36
N SER A 154 33.69 -5.26 57.55
CA SER A 154 33.91 -4.28 58.63
C SER A 154 34.23 -4.98 59.95
N ALA A 155 35.46 -4.86 60.45
CA ALA A 155 36.03 -5.42 61.69
C ALA A 155 35.96 -6.96 61.89
N ASN A 156 34.84 -7.61 61.62
CA ASN A 156 34.63 -9.06 61.52
C ASN A 156 33.38 -9.32 60.66
N LEU A 157 33.51 -10.13 59.60
CA LEU A 157 32.45 -10.37 58.61
C LEU A 157 31.27 -11.16 59.21
N MET A 158 31.55 -12.37 59.71
CA MET A 158 30.62 -13.25 60.41
C MET A 158 31.39 -14.31 61.23
N GLU A 159 30.76 -14.86 62.27
CA GLU A 159 31.21 -16.11 62.87
C GLU A 159 30.40 -17.27 62.28
N LEU A 160 30.89 -17.84 61.18
CA LEU A 160 30.28 -18.97 60.50
C LEU A 160 30.59 -20.26 61.24
N LYS A 161 29.54 -20.99 61.63
CA LYS A 161 29.61 -22.32 62.25
C LYS A 161 29.63 -23.42 61.20
N GLY A 162 28.92 -23.23 60.10
CA GLY A 162 28.85 -24.18 59.00
C GLY A 162 27.69 -23.89 58.06
N VAL A 163 27.46 -24.82 57.14
CA VAL A 163 26.35 -24.77 56.18
C VAL A 163 25.51 -26.02 56.23
N GLU A 164 24.26 -25.86 55.84
CA GLU A 164 23.29 -26.94 55.69
C GLU A 164 22.70 -26.90 54.28
N LEU A 165 22.81 -28.02 53.56
CA LEU A 165 22.22 -28.23 52.24
C LEU A 165 20.93 -29.03 52.42
N ARG A 166 19.79 -28.38 52.21
CA ARG A 166 18.47 -29.00 52.31
C ARG A 166 17.97 -29.36 50.91
N PRO A 167 17.70 -30.64 50.61
CA PRO A 167 17.31 -31.07 49.26
C PRO A 167 15.97 -30.44 48.84
N ILE A 168 15.87 -30.04 47.58
CA ILE A 168 14.67 -29.44 46.98
C ILE A 168 14.09 -30.37 45.94
N SER A 169 12.78 -30.57 45.98
CA SER A 169 11.99 -31.27 44.95
C SER A 169 10.95 -30.35 44.28
N ARG A 170 11.07 -29.03 44.49
CA ARG A 170 10.17 -27.97 44.02
C ARG A 170 10.94 -26.89 43.27
N ASP A 171 10.31 -25.75 43.08
CA ASP A 171 10.85 -24.59 42.37
C ASP A 171 12.23 -24.15 42.87
N ALA A 172 13.13 -23.86 41.93
CA ALA A 172 14.48 -23.42 42.21
C ALA A 172 14.91 -22.34 41.21
N LEU A 173 15.78 -21.46 41.70
CA LEU A 173 16.46 -20.44 40.91
C LEU A 173 17.96 -20.64 41.09
N VAL A 174 18.67 -20.87 39.99
CA VAL A 174 20.12 -20.99 39.96
C VAL A 174 20.67 -19.89 39.07
N GLN A 175 21.68 -19.18 39.57
CA GLN A 175 22.41 -18.18 38.78
C GLN A 175 23.75 -18.75 38.35
N HIS A 176 24.01 -18.70 37.03
CA HIS A 176 25.30 -19.05 36.43
C HIS A 176 25.86 -17.81 35.74
N ASP A 177 26.95 -17.22 36.23
CA ASP A 177 27.53 -15.99 35.67
C ASP A 177 26.47 -14.91 35.29
N ASN A 178 26.12 -14.78 34.00
CA ASN A 178 25.16 -13.84 33.42
C ASN A 178 23.80 -14.46 33.03
N THR A 179 23.53 -15.71 33.38
CA THR A 179 22.27 -16.42 33.09
C THR A 179 21.54 -16.80 34.36
N TRP A 180 20.21 -16.72 34.31
CA TRP A 180 19.32 -17.17 35.38
C TRP A 180 18.52 -18.36 34.89
N GLU A 181 18.62 -19.46 35.63
CA GLU A 181 17.89 -20.69 35.36
C GLU A 181 16.76 -20.86 36.37
N PHE A 182 15.53 -20.83 35.87
CA PHE A 182 14.32 -21.07 36.65
C PHE A 182 13.87 -22.52 36.42
N ARG A 183 13.73 -23.27 37.50
CA ARG A 183 13.26 -24.66 37.48
C ARG A 183 11.99 -24.77 38.29
N PHE A 184 11.00 -25.48 37.76
CA PHE A 184 9.70 -25.70 38.38
C PHE A 184 9.15 -27.07 37.91
N PRO A 185 8.11 -27.62 38.55
CA PRO A 185 7.47 -28.86 38.12
C PRO A 185 6.98 -28.82 36.67
N GLU A 186 6.75 -29.97 36.04
CA GLU A 186 6.18 -30.02 34.69
C GLU A 186 4.73 -29.52 34.68
N TYR A 187 4.44 -28.60 33.75
CA TYR A 187 3.10 -28.05 33.52
C TYR A 187 2.81 -28.02 32.02
N GLU A 188 1.55 -28.26 31.64
CA GLU A 188 1.07 -27.91 30.31
C GLU A 188 0.93 -26.39 30.20
N VAL A 189 1.75 -25.77 29.35
CA VAL A 189 1.78 -24.31 29.14
C VAL A 189 1.47 -23.99 27.68
N ARG A 190 0.53 -23.08 27.46
CA ARG A 190 0.17 -22.59 26.11
C ARG A 190 0.90 -21.28 25.73
N TYR A 191 1.22 -20.44 26.71
CA TYR A 191 2.04 -19.23 26.52
C TYR A 191 2.77 -18.87 27.82
N THR A 192 3.93 -18.21 27.70
CA THR A 192 4.73 -17.75 28.85
C THR A 192 4.86 -16.23 28.80
N LYS A 193 4.64 -15.55 29.93
CA LYS A 193 4.81 -14.09 30.04
C LYS A 193 5.81 -13.77 31.15
N VAL A 194 6.88 -13.07 30.79
CA VAL A 194 7.86 -12.52 31.72
C VAL A 194 7.55 -11.04 31.96
N VAL A 195 7.45 -10.62 33.21
CA VAL A 195 7.17 -9.22 33.60
C VAL A 195 8.30 -8.71 34.48
N ILE A 196 8.90 -7.59 34.09
CA ILE A 196 9.94 -6.91 34.86
C ILE A 196 9.29 -5.68 35.50
N HIS A 197 9.14 -5.71 36.82
CA HIS A 197 8.42 -4.66 37.54
C HIS A 197 9.26 -3.39 37.73
N GLU A 198 10.57 -3.52 37.98
CA GLU A 198 11.50 -2.40 38.16
C GLU A 198 12.90 -2.75 37.64
N TYR A 199 13.62 -1.78 37.07
CA TYR A 199 15.03 -1.90 36.68
C TYR A 199 15.76 -0.58 36.89
N SER A 200 17.06 -0.62 37.21
CA SER A 200 17.92 0.57 37.30
C SER A 200 18.96 0.55 36.18
N GLY A 201 18.68 1.25 35.09
CA GLY A 201 19.51 1.39 33.89
C GLY A 201 18.75 2.19 32.82
N ASP A 202 19.31 2.34 31.62
CA ASP A 202 18.63 3.02 30.50
C ASP A 202 17.59 2.11 29.82
N SER A 203 17.82 0.79 29.82
CA SER A 203 16.89 -0.24 29.33
C SER A 203 17.24 -1.62 29.87
N VAL A 204 16.29 -2.56 29.78
CA VAL A 204 16.55 -4.00 29.98
C VAL A 204 16.70 -4.66 28.60
N ALA A 205 17.80 -5.39 28.41
CA ALA A 205 18.03 -6.22 27.23
C ALA A 205 18.01 -7.69 27.63
N ILE A 206 17.11 -8.47 27.01
CA ILE A 206 17.08 -9.94 27.13
C ILE A 206 17.63 -10.49 25.82
N ASN A 207 18.78 -11.17 25.88
CA ASN A 207 19.41 -11.72 24.68
C ASN A 207 18.73 -13.00 24.19
N GLN A 208 18.30 -13.86 25.11
CA GLN A 208 17.74 -15.17 24.78
C GLN A 208 16.82 -15.66 25.89
N ILE A 209 15.73 -16.34 25.50
CA ILE A 209 14.86 -17.11 26.39
C ILE A 209 14.79 -18.52 25.82
N GLU A 210 15.12 -19.51 26.63
CA GLU A 210 14.93 -20.92 26.31
C GLU A 210 13.93 -21.52 27.30
N ILE A 211 12.98 -22.31 26.77
CA ILE A 211 12.07 -23.10 27.60
C ILE A 211 12.20 -24.55 27.12
N GLY A 212 12.43 -25.46 28.05
CA GLY A 212 12.64 -26.86 27.71
C GLY A 212 12.46 -27.79 28.89
N ASN A 213 12.37 -29.08 28.58
CA ASN A 213 12.32 -30.13 29.58
C ASN A 213 13.72 -30.71 29.77
N VAL A 214 14.29 -30.47 30.94
CA VAL A 214 15.66 -30.88 31.28
C VAL A 214 15.80 -32.40 31.42
N GLN A 215 14.72 -33.14 31.67
CA GLN A 215 14.75 -34.61 31.75
C GLN A 215 14.86 -35.25 30.37
N THR A 216 14.12 -34.72 29.39
CA THR A 216 14.13 -35.19 27.99
C THR A 216 15.18 -34.49 27.13
N ASN A 217 15.84 -33.47 27.68
CA ASN A 217 16.78 -32.59 26.97
C ASN A 217 16.14 -31.92 25.73
N SER A 218 14.83 -31.66 25.77
CA SER A 218 14.08 -31.08 24.65
C SER A 218 13.85 -29.59 24.88
N VAL A 219 14.32 -28.76 23.95
CA VAL A 219 14.03 -27.32 23.88
C VAL A 219 12.72 -27.14 23.12
N GLN A 220 11.75 -26.45 23.70
CA GLN A 220 10.44 -26.15 23.10
C GLN A 220 10.36 -24.70 22.59
N ILE A 221 11.18 -23.80 23.13
CA ILE A 221 11.34 -22.41 22.66
C ILE A 221 12.83 -22.10 22.51
N PRO A 222 13.29 -21.59 21.35
CA PRO A 222 12.50 -21.23 20.15
C PRO A 222 11.93 -22.46 19.41
N THR A 223 10.84 -22.25 18.67
CA THR A 223 10.25 -23.26 17.77
C THR A 223 11.12 -23.43 16.51
N GLU A 224 11.07 -24.59 15.85
CA GLU A 224 11.81 -24.82 14.60
C GLU A 224 11.32 -23.91 13.46
N ASP A 225 10.05 -23.50 13.47
CA ASP A 225 9.43 -22.60 12.49
C ASP A 225 9.38 -21.13 12.94
N ASP A 226 9.48 -20.21 11.97
CA ASP A 226 9.42 -18.76 12.18
C ASP A 226 7.97 -18.26 12.33
N LEU A 227 7.53 -18.09 13.58
CA LEU A 227 6.21 -17.56 13.94
C LEU A 227 5.92 -16.14 13.42
N LEU A 228 6.92 -15.36 12.99
CA LEU A 228 6.68 -14.04 12.39
C LEU A 228 5.99 -14.17 11.01
N ALA A 229 6.19 -15.28 10.30
CA ALA A 229 5.47 -15.57 9.05
C ALA A 229 3.97 -15.86 9.32
N LEU A 230 3.65 -16.48 10.45
CA LEU A 230 2.27 -16.78 10.86
C LEU A 230 1.49 -15.54 11.33
N ALA A 231 2.17 -14.46 11.75
CA ALA A 231 1.51 -13.21 12.12
C ALA A 231 0.82 -12.51 10.95
N ASN A 232 1.23 -12.82 9.71
CA ASN A 232 0.61 -12.34 8.47
C ASN A 232 -0.29 -13.41 7.82
N ASN A 233 -0.49 -14.56 8.47
CA ASN A 233 -1.37 -15.61 7.94
C ASN A 233 -2.83 -15.23 8.23
N GLU A 234 -3.49 -14.64 7.24
CA GLU A 234 -4.93 -14.30 7.28
C GLU A 234 -5.84 -15.50 6.95
N ILE A 235 -5.26 -16.69 6.73
CA ILE A 235 -5.97 -17.90 6.31
C ILE A 235 -6.24 -18.78 7.52
N LEU A 236 -7.52 -19.06 7.78
CA LEU A 236 -7.94 -20.07 8.75
C LEU A 236 -7.86 -21.46 8.09
N GLU A 237 -6.84 -22.24 8.45
CA GLU A 237 -6.66 -23.62 8.00
C GLU A 237 -7.61 -24.56 8.77
N ILE A 238 -8.40 -25.34 8.04
CA ILE A 238 -9.41 -26.25 8.59
C ILE A 238 -9.37 -27.59 7.85
N ALA A 239 -9.57 -28.69 8.58
CA ALA A 239 -9.73 -30.02 8.00
C ALA A 239 -11.21 -30.38 7.82
N ALA A 240 -11.51 -31.32 6.91
CA ALA A 240 -12.86 -31.83 6.75
C ALA A 240 -13.40 -32.42 8.06
N GLY A 241 -14.56 -31.94 8.52
CA GLY A 241 -15.17 -32.31 9.80
C GLY A 241 -14.90 -31.36 10.96
N ASP A 242 -14.02 -30.35 10.80
CA ASP A 242 -13.77 -29.35 11.84
C ASP A 242 -14.98 -28.46 12.10
N HIS A 243 -15.11 -27.97 13.33
CA HIS A 243 -16.12 -27.00 13.71
C HIS A 243 -15.50 -25.61 13.88
N VAL A 244 -15.87 -24.69 13.00
CA VAL A 244 -15.47 -23.28 13.06
C VAL A 244 -16.50 -22.52 13.87
N VAL A 245 -16.05 -21.89 14.96
CA VAL A 245 -16.91 -21.11 15.86
C VAL A 245 -16.63 -19.63 15.67
N ALA A 246 -17.60 -18.90 15.11
CA ALA A 246 -17.56 -17.45 15.01
C ALA A 246 -18.26 -16.83 16.23
N THR A 247 -17.58 -15.92 16.93
CA THR A 247 -18.13 -15.17 18.06
C THR A 247 -18.09 -13.67 17.78
N TYR A 248 -19.20 -13.00 18.03
CA TYR A 248 -19.35 -11.56 17.90
C TYR A 248 -19.83 -10.99 19.23
N THR A 249 -19.14 -9.98 19.75
CA THR A 249 -19.60 -9.25 20.94
C THR A 249 -20.31 -7.99 20.48
N ASP A 250 -21.62 -7.94 20.67
CA ASP A 250 -22.41 -6.74 20.46
C ASP A 250 -22.31 -5.84 21.69
N GLU A 251 -21.57 -4.73 21.56
CA GLU A 251 -21.40 -3.73 22.61
C GLU A 251 -22.51 -2.66 22.62
N ASN A 252 -23.29 -2.57 21.53
CA ASN A 252 -24.30 -1.51 21.35
C ASN A 252 -25.70 -1.97 21.75
N THR A 253 -25.96 -3.28 21.73
CA THR A 253 -27.25 -3.86 22.10
C THR A 253 -27.18 -4.47 23.50
N GLN A 254 -27.88 -3.86 24.46
CA GLN A 254 -27.85 -4.29 25.87
C GLN A 254 -28.78 -5.48 26.11
N ASN A 255 -28.28 -6.51 26.80
CA ASN A 255 -29.11 -7.61 27.30
C ASN A 255 -29.93 -7.20 28.55
N GLU A 256 -30.79 -8.08 29.08
CA GLU A 256 -31.64 -7.81 30.26
C GLU A 256 -30.88 -7.42 31.55
N TYR A 257 -29.54 -7.56 31.55
CA TYR A 257 -28.66 -7.25 32.68
C TYR A 257 -27.66 -6.12 32.37
N ASP A 258 -27.90 -5.35 31.31
CA ASP A 258 -27.13 -4.13 30.99
C ASP A 258 -25.64 -4.41 30.67
N THR A 259 -25.36 -5.57 30.04
CA THR A 259 -24.00 -6.01 29.65
C THR A 259 -23.92 -6.33 28.16
N SER A 260 -22.72 -6.20 27.57
CA SER A 260 -22.44 -6.56 26.17
C SER A 260 -22.85 -8.00 25.88
N GLN A 261 -23.44 -8.24 24.71
CA GLN A 261 -23.99 -9.54 24.35
C GLN A 261 -23.04 -10.33 23.44
N LEU A 262 -22.61 -11.52 23.88
CA LEU A 262 -21.82 -12.43 23.05
C LEU A 262 -22.75 -13.33 22.21
N LEU A 263 -22.64 -13.24 20.89
CA LEU A 263 -23.35 -14.06 19.93
C LEU A 263 -22.39 -15.08 19.31
N THR A 264 -22.77 -16.35 19.32
CA THR A 264 -21.96 -17.44 18.78
C THR A 264 -22.69 -18.14 17.64
N ARG A 265 -21.98 -18.43 16.56
CA ARG A 265 -22.42 -19.32 15.47
C ARG A 265 -21.35 -20.36 15.18
N GLU A 266 -21.78 -21.59 14.98
CA GLU A 266 -20.91 -22.71 14.60
C GLU A 266 -21.16 -23.07 13.13
N LEU A 267 -20.08 -23.35 12.40
CA LEU A 267 -20.06 -23.87 11.04
C LEU A 267 -19.26 -25.18 11.08
N THR A 268 -19.71 -26.20 10.36
CA THR A 268 -18.96 -27.46 10.23
C THR A 268 -18.33 -27.51 8.84
N ALA A 269 -17.03 -27.74 8.76
CA ALA A 269 -16.33 -28.02 7.52
C ALA A 269 -16.84 -29.34 6.94
N THR A 270 -17.39 -29.31 5.73
CA THR A 270 -17.90 -30.48 5.02
C THR A 270 -16.87 -31.02 4.03
N TYR A 271 -17.03 -32.27 3.59
CA TYR A 271 -16.26 -32.88 2.51
C TYR A 271 -16.26 -32.03 1.23
N ASN A 272 -15.14 -32.04 0.52
CA ASN A 272 -14.95 -31.35 -0.74
C ASN A 272 -15.59 -32.15 -1.89
N ASN A 273 -16.11 -31.45 -2.91
CA ASN A 273 -16.48 -32.13 -4.16
C ASN A 273 -15.25 -32.11 -5.06
N ALA A 274 -14.63 -33.27 -5.27
CA ALA A 274 -13.42 -33.34 -6.07
C ALA A 274 -13.65 -32.85 -7.51
N VAL A 275 -12.61 -32.27 -8.10
CA VAL A 275 -12.58 -31.83 -9.49
C VAL A 275 -11.45 -32.55 -10.21
N ILE A 276 -11.72 -33.04 -11.43
CA ILE A 276 -10.68 -33.55 -12.34
C ILE A 276 -10.59 -32.64 -13.55
N ASN A 277 -9.37 -32.20 -13.85
CA ASN A 277 -9.02 -31.32 -14.96
C ASN A 277 -7.97 -31.97 -15.85
N ALA A 278 -7.94 -31.53 -17.10
CA ALA A 278 -6.79 -31.69 -17.97
C ALA A 278 -6.12 -30.32 -18.09
N ILE A 279 -4.80 -30.26 -17.90
CA ILE A 279 -4.03 -29.01 -17.93
C ILE A 279 -2.78 -29.13 -18.79
N ALA A 280 -2.27 -27.97 -19.17
CA ALA A 280 -0.95 -27.78 -19.79
C ALA A 280 -0.21 -26.63 -19.09
N TYR A 281 1.12 -26.63 -19.19
CA TYR A 281 1.95 -25.57 -18.61
C TYR A 281 2.67 -24.78 -19.70
N ASN A 282 2.52 -23.46 -19.65
CA ASN A 282 3.34 -22.56 -20.45
C ASN A 282 4.54 -22.07 -19.64
N LEU A 283 5.75 -22.19 -20.20
CA LEU A 283 6.96 -21.67 -19.57
C LEU A 283 7.23 -20.26 -20.07
N ARG A 284 6.99 -19.25 -19.24
CA ARG A 284 7.44 -17.87 -19.49
C ARG A 284 8.84 -17.68 -18.93
N ARG A 285 9.79 -17.32 -19.79
CA ARG A 285 11.14 -16.90 -19.38
C ARG A 285 11.14 -15.39 -19.18
N ALA A 286 11.35 -14.95 -17.95
CA ALA A 286 11.58 -13.55 -17.63
C ALA A 286 12.96 -13.10 -18.16
N GLY A 287 13.12 -11.81 -18.49
CA GLY A 287 14.37 -11.24 -19.04
C GLY A 287 15.61 -11.41 -18.14
N GLY A 288 15.41 -11.70 -16.85
CA GLY A 288 16.48 -12.04 -15.88
C GLY A 288 16.83 -13.54 -15.79
N GLY A 289 16.26 -14.40 -16.64
CA GLY A 289 16.50 -15.85 -16.65
C GLY A 289 15.60 -16.69 -15.73
N GLY A 290 14.69 -16.05 -14.97
CA GLY A 290 13.66 -16.75 -14.20
C GLY A 290 12.65 -17.44 -15.12
N VAL A 291 12.25 -18.66 -14.78
CA VAL A 291 11.21 -19.41 -15.52
C VAL A 291 9.97 -19.46 -14.65
N SER A 292 8.86 -18.91 -15.15
CA SER A 292 7.54 -19.00 -14.52
C SER A 292 6.67 -19.96 -15.32
N THR A 293 5.98 -20.86 -14.64
CA THR A 293 4.98 -21.76 -15.22
C THR A 293 3.59 -21.13 -15.13
N GLU A 294 2.84 -21.13 -16.23
CA GLU A 294 1.46 -20.66 -16.31
C GLU A 294 0.56 -21.88 -16.57
N ARG A 295 -0.30 -22.22 -15.60
CA ARG A 295 -1.27 -23.32 -15.71
C ARG A 295 -2.39 -22.93 -16.68
N LYS A 296 -2.69 -23.78 -17.65
CA LYS A 296 -3.75 -23.62 -18.64
C LYS A 296 -4.67 -24.82 -18.63
N GLU A 297 -5.96 -24.60 -18.77
CA GLU A 297 -6.95 -25.67 -18.94
C GLU A 297 -6.84 -26.23 -20.37
N LEU A 298 -6.66 -27.54 -20.50
CA LEU A 298 -6.50 -28.24 -21.76
C LEU A 298 -7.84 -28.83 -22.20
N MET A 299 -8.15 -28.70 -23.49
CA MET A 299 -9.36 -29.23 -24.12
C MET A 299 -9.04 -30.09 -25.34
N ARG A 300 -8.00 -29.73 -26.11
CA ARG A 300 -7.56 -30.48 -27.29
C ARG A 300 -6.06 -30.70 -27.35
N VAL A 301 -5.66 -31.81 -27.94
CA VAL A 301 -4.25 -32.17 -28.17
C VAL A 301 -4.05 -32.71 -29.59
N ASP A 302 -2.89 -32.43 -30.17
CA ASP A 302 -2.42 -33.17 -31.34
C ASP A 302 -1.66 -34.44 -30.89
N PRO A 303 -1.66 -35.53 -31.68
CA PRO A 303 -0.86 -36.71 -31.38
C PRO A 303 0.63 -36.34 -31.23
N GLY A 304 1.22 -36.65 -30.08
CA GLY A 304 2.59 -36.25 -29.72
C GLY A 304 2.65 -35.18 -28.62
N GLU A 305 1.54 -34.54 -28.30
CA GLU A 305 1.43 -33.58 -27.20
C GLU A 305 1.12 -34.29 -25.86
N ARG A 306 1.38 -33.60 -24.75
CA ARG A 306 1.23 -34.13 -23.40
C ARG A 306 -0.07 -33.65 -22.76
N ILE A 307 -0.76 -34.56 -22.09
CA ILE A 307 -1.90 -34.27 -21.21
C ILE A 307 -1.40 -34.35 -19.76
N VAL A 308 -1.62 -33.30 -18.97
CA VAL A 308 -1.43 -33.38 -17.51
C VAL A 308 -2.79 -33.50 -16.86
N VAL A 309 -3.03 -34.62 -16.19
CA VAL A 309 -4.20 -34.81 -15.35
C VAL A 309 -3.97 -34.06 -14.05
N GLU A 310 -4.95 -33.29 -13.60
CA GLU A 310 -4.98 -32.66 -12.29
C GLU A 310 -6.26 -33.04 -11.57
N VAL A 311 -6.15 -33.57 -10.36
CA VAL A 311 -7.28 -33.82 -9.47
C VAL A 311 -7.13 -32.94 -8.25
N ILE A 312 -8.16 -32.14 -7.98
CA ILE A 312 -8.25 -31.32 -6.77
C ILE A 312 -9.24 -32.04 -5.86
N ASP A 313 -8.73 -32.65 -4.80
CA ASP A 313 -9.52 -33.33 -3.78
C ASP A 313 -8.82 -33.21 -2.42
N TYR A 314 -9.22 -32.19 -1.65
CA TYR A 314 -8.65 -31.93 -0.34
C TYR A 314 -8.98 -33.03 0.69
N ASP A 315 -9.93 -33.93 0.40
CA ASP A 315 -10.29 -35.02 1.31
C ASP A 315 -9.32 -36.22 1.20
N GLU A 316 -8.53 -36.29 0.11
CA GLU A 316 -7.50 -37.32 -0.08
C GLU A 316 -6.12 -36.90 0.44
N ASP A 317 -5.96 -35.66 0.91
CA ASP A 317 -4.81 -35.22 1.71
C ASP A 317 -4.96 -35.74 3.14
N ARG A 318 -4.28 -36.85 3.44
CA ARG A 318 -4.49 -37.64 4.66
C ARG A 318 -3.29 -37.64 5.59
N SER A 319 -2.17 -37.10 5.13
CA SER A 319 -0.92 -37.13 5.87
C SER A 319 -0.06 -35.91 5.55
N ASN A 320 0.86 -35.58 6.46
CA ASN A 320 1.86 -34.52 6.23
C ASN A 320 2.97 -34.92 5.21
N GLU A 321 2.73 -35.97 4.43
CA GLU A 321 3.60 -36.49 3.39
C GLU A 321 2.87 -36.48 2.06
N ILE A 322 3.62 -36.45 0.95
CA ILE A 322 3.06 -36.45 -0.40
C ILE A 322 2.20 -37.69 -0.61
N ASP A 323 0.90 -37.50 -0.76
CA ASP A 323 -0.07 -38.56 -0.97
C ASP A 323 -0.23 -38.93 -2.46
N THR A 324 -0.87 -40.07 -2.73
CA THR A 324 -1.13 -40.54 -4.11
C THR A 324 -2.56 -41.05 -4.28
N ILE A 325 -3.15 -40.79 -5.44
CA ILE A 325 -4.50 -41.25 -5.81
C ILE A 325 -4.48 -41.97 -7.16
N SER A 326 -5.54 -42.74 -7.45
CA SER A 326 -5.70 -43.45 -8.73
C SER A 326 -6.65 -42.70 -9.67
N VAL A 327 -6.23 -42.55 -10.93
CA VAL A 327 -7.05 -41.99 -12.03
C VAL A 327 -7.15 -42.99 -13.17
N GLU A 328 -8.34 -43.12 -13.76
CA GLU A 328 -8.62 -43.94 -14.93
C GLU A 328 -8.55 -43.08 -16.21
N VAL A 329 -7.90 -43.60 -17.26
CA VAL A 329 -7.79 -42.96 -18.57
C VAL A 329 -8.29 -43.94 -19.63
N THR A 330 -9.21 -43.50 -20.49
CA THR A 330 -9.74 -44.31 -21.59
C THR A 330 -9.71 -43.54 -22.91
N VAL A 331 -9.47 -44.24 -24.02
CA VAL A 331 -9.58 -43.66 -25.38
C VAL A 331 -10.78 -44.29 -26.07
N ASN A 332 -11.77 -43.49 -26.48
CA ASN A 332 -13.01 -43.95 -27.12
C ASN A 332 -13.72 -45.11 -26.37
N GLY A 333 -13.65 -45.15 -25.04
CA GLY A 333 -14.26 -46.22 -24.24
C GLY A 333 -13.56 -47.58 -24.27
N SER A 334 -12.27 -47.61 -24.66
CA SER A 334 -11.39 -48.79 -24.53
C SER A 334 -11.16 -49.18 -23.05
N GLU A 335 -10.43 -50.29 -22.83
CA GLU A 335 -10.10 -50.74 -21.46
C GLU A 335 -9.38 -49.62 -20.67
N PRO A 336 -9.83 -49.28 -19.45
CA PRO A 336 -9.23 -48.20 -18.66
C PRO A 336 -7.78 -48.47 -18.29
N LEU A 337 -6.91 -47.51 -18.61
CA LEU A 337 -5.56 -47.43 -18.09
C LEU A 337 -5.60 -46.74 -16.73
N VAL A 338 -5.25 -47.46 -15.67
CA VAL A 338 -5.16 -46.90 -14.31
C VAL A 338 -3.77 -46.33 -14.08
N LEU A 339 -3.70 -45.05 -13.71
CA LEU A 339 -2.47 -44.32 -13.41
C LEU A 339 -2.50 -43.80 -11.97
N GLU A 340 -1.32 -43.68 -11.36
CA GLU A 340 -1.16 -43.03 -10.06
C GLU A 340 -0.78 -41.56 -10.25
N ALA A 341 -1.61 -40.67 -9.71
CA ALA A 341 -1.34 -39.25 -9.61
C ALA A 341 -0.76 -38.92 -8.23
N THR A 342 0.20 -38.02 -8.20
CA THR A 342 0.97 -37.67 -7.00
C THR A 342 0.65 -36.24 -6.61
N GLU A 343 0.52 -35.99 -5.32
CA GLU A 343 0.32 -34.66 -4.77
C GLU A 343 1.46 -33.72 -5.20
N THR A 344 1.11 -32.46 -5.47
CA THR A 344 2.03 -31.46 -6.03
C THR A 344 3.05 -30.95 -5.01
N ASP A 345 2.69 -30.91 -3.73
CA ASP A 345 3.55 -30.65 -2.56
C ASP A 345 2.85 -31.22 -1.31
N LYS A 346 3.45 -31.12 -0.12
CA LYS A 346 2.81 -31.53 1.14
C LYS A 346 1.54 -30.70 1.39
N ASN A 347 0.45 -31.37 1.73
CA ASN A 347 -0.82 -30.78 2.16
C ASN A 347 -1.48 -29.85 1.15
N THR A 348 -1.35 -30.12 -0.15
CA THR A 348 -1.99 -29.30 -1.20
C THR A 348 -3.37 -29.82 -1.57
N GLY A 349 -3.63 -31.13 -1.42
CA GLY A 349 -4.83 -31.79 -1.95
C GLY A 349 -4.96 -31.70 -3.47
N VAL A 350 -3.88 -31.34 -4.18
CA VAL A 350 -3.82 -31.24 -5.64
C VAL A 350 -2.86 -32.29 -6.17
N PHE A 351 -3.40 -33.25 -6.91
CA PHE A 351 -2.68 -34.41 -7.43
C PHE A 351 -2.52 -34.32 -8.95
N THR A 352 -1.32 -34.61 -9.47
CA THR A 352 -1.05 -34.52 -10.91
C THR A 352 -0.43 -35.78 -11.50
N ARG A 353 -0.70 -36.03 -12.79
CA ARG A 353 -0.07 -37.09 -13.57
C ARG A 353 0.11 -36.68 -15.03
N GLU A 354 1.32 -36.83 -15.55
CA GLU A 354 1.62 -36.60 -16.97
C GLU A 354 1.33 -37.85 -17.83
N ILE A 355 0.78 -37.61 -19.02
CA ILE A 355 0.45 -38.61 -20.03
C ILE A 355 0.95 -38.10 -21.39
N ASP A 356 1.97 -38.75 -21.95
CA ASP A 356 2.43 -38.47 -23.31
C ASP A 356 1.51 -39.17 -24.32
N THR A 357 1.18 -38.52 -25.44
CA THR A 357 0.36 -39.12 -26.52
C THR A 357 1.20 -39.38 -27.78
N ALA A 358 0.77 -40.30 -28.65
CA ALA A 358 1.44 -40.58 -29.92
C ALA A 358 0.47 -41.10 -31.00
N ALA A 359 0.74 -40.79 -32.27
CA ALA A 359 -0.05 -41.30 -33.41
C ALA A 359 0.21 -42.80 -33.69
N GLU A 360 1.41 -43.29 -33.36
CA GLU A 360 1.82 -44.67 -33.53
C GLU A 360 2.23 -45.28 -32.19
N VAL A 361 2.22 -46.62 -32.10
CA VAL A 361 2.57 -47.37 -30.90
C VAL A 361 3.98 -46.99 -30.43
N THR A 362 4.04 -46.28 -29.31
CA THR A 362 5.28 -45.76 -28.70
C THR A 362 5.35 -46.18 -27.23
N GLU A 363 6.52 -46.60 -26.77
CA GLU A 363 6.71 -47.06 -25.39
C GLU A 363 6.43 -45.92 -24.40
N GLY A 364 5.48 -46.12 -23.48
CA GLY A 364 5.11 -45.15 -22.44
C GLY A 364 4.13 -44.06 -22.87
N ALA A 365 3.69 -44.03 -24.14
CA ALA A 365 2.73 -43.05 -24.65
C ALA A 365 1.35 -43.65 -24.95
N LEU A 366 0.30 -42.86 -24.74
CA LEU A 366 -1.07 -43.19 -25.10
C LEU A 366 -1.27 -43.03 -26.61
N VAL A 367 -1.63 -44.13 -27.29
CA VAL A 367 -1.86 -44.11 -28.74
C VAL A 367 -3.21 -43.48 -29.04
N VAL A 368 -3.22 -42.43 -29.86
CA VAL A 368 -4.41 -41.65 -30.21
C VAL A 368 -4.43 -41.29 -31.70
N ALA A 369 -5.63 -41.24 -32.29
CA ALA A 369 -5.88 -40.81 -33.66
C ALA A 369 -6.69 -39.50 -33.70
N VAL A 370 -6.58 -38.77 -34.81
CA VAL A 370 -7.38 -37.55 -35.08
C VAL A 370 -8.87 -37.84 -34.90
N GLY A 371 -9.56 -37.03 -34.09
CA GLY A 371 -10.97 -37.19 -33.75
C GLY A 371 -11.27 -38.09 -32.53
N ASP A 372 -10.25 -38.73 -31.92
CA ASP A 372 -10.44 -39.53 -30.71
C ASP A 372 -10.82 -38.68 -29.49
N ILE A 373 -11.46 -39.30 -28.50
CA ILE A 373 -11.78 -38.71 -27.21
C ILE A 373 -11.02 -39.46 -26.12
N VAL A 374 -10.18 -38.73 -25.38
CA VAL A 374 -9.50 -39.22 -24.17
C VAL A 374 -10.34 -38.82 -22.96
N GLU A 375 -10.89 -39.80 -22.25
CA GLU A 375 -11.70 -39.58 -21.04
C GLU A 375 -10.86 -39.89 -19.79
N LEU A 376 -10.71 -38.88 -18.93
CA LEU A 376 -10.09 -38.93 -17.62
C LEU A 376 -11.17 -39.09 -16.57
N LYS A 377 -11.03 -40.05 -15.66
CA LYS A 377 -12.03 -40.35 -14.65
C LYS A 377 -11.40 -40.55 -13.28
N TYR A 378 -11.93 -39.83 -12.30
CA TYR A 378 -11.59 -39.95 -10.88
C TYR A 378 -12.83 -40.37 -10.08
N LEU A 379 -12.65 -41.23 -9.08
CA LEU A 379 -13.74 -41.72 -8.24
C LEU A 379 -13.71 -40.99 -6.89
N ASP A 380 -14.51 -39.94 -6.79
CA ASP A 380 -14.70 -39.17 -5.57
C ASP A 380 -15.55 -39.98 -4.58
N ARG A 381 -14.91 -40.46 -3.50
CA ARG A 381 -15.53 -41.32 -2.48
C ARG A 381 -16.14 -40.54 -1.32
N GLN A 382 -15.63 -39.33 -1.06
CA GLN A 382 -16.04 -38.47 0.03
C GLN A 382 -16.39 -37.12 -0.58
N ASN A 383 -17.67 -36.77 -0.56
CA ASN A 383 -18.18 -35.54 -1.14
C ASN A 383 -19.35 -34.99 -0.31
N THR A 384 -19.87 -33.86 -0.76
CA THR A 384 -21.03 -33.19 -0.15
C THR A 384 -22.31 -34.04 -0.13
N PHE A 385 -22.33 -35.21 -0.77
CA PHE A 385 -23.38 -36.22 -0.66
C PHE A 385 -22.86 -37.51 0.04
N PRO A 386 -22.88 -37.56 1.39
CA PRO A 386 -22.20 -38.59 2.17
C PRO A 386 -22.65 -40.01 1.82
N GLY A 387 -21.69 -40.92 1.66
CA GLY A 387 -21.94 -42.35 1.42
C GLY A 387 -22.17 -42.73 -0.05
N HIS A 388 -22.05 -41.78 -0.98
CA HIS A 388 -22.16 -42.02 -2.41
C HIS A 388 -20.87 -41.67 -3.13
N THR A 389 -20.29 -42.64 -3.85
CA THR A 389 -19.15 -42.39 -4.74
C THR A 389 -19.66 -41.77 -6.04
N VAL A 390 -19.10 -40.62 -6.42
CA VAL A 390 -19.45 -39.89 -7.64
C VAL A 390 -18.27 -39.94 -8.61
N PRO A 391 -18.41 -40.48 -9.83
CA PRO A 391 -17.35 -40.38 -10.83
C PRO A 391 -17.25 -38.93 -11.34
N ARG A 392 -16.06 -38.36 -11.23
CA ARG A 392 -15.69 -37.08 -11.86
C ARG A 392 -15.03 -37.42 -13.19
N ILE A 393 -15.53 -36.82 -14.28
CA ILE A 393 -15.09 -37.16 -15.64
C ILE A 393 -14.68 -35.87 -16.35
N ARG A 394 -13.55 -35.91 -17.04
CA ARG A 394 -13.07 -34.85 -17.91
C ARG A 394 -12.67 -35.44 -19.27
N ARG A 395 -13.00 -34.76 -20.36
CA ARG A 395 -12.69 -35.19 -21.72
C ARG A 395 -11.67 -34.26 -22.36
N VAL A 396 -10.73 -34.85 -23.10
CA VAL A 396 -9.76 -34.18 -23.96
C VAL A 396 -9.95 -34.72 -25.37
N PHE A 397 -10.13 -33.83 -26.34
CA PHE A 397 -10.35 -34.20 -27.73
C PHE A 397 -9.04 -34.23 -28.50
N VAL A 398 -8.86 -35.22 -29.36
CA VAL A 398 -7.72 -35.25 -30.28
C VAL A 398 -8.10 -34.43 -31.50
N ASN A 399 -7.30 -33.40 -31.77
CA ASN A 399 -7.68 -32.29 -32.64
C ASN A 399 -8.10 -32.76 -34.04
N GLU A 400 -9.24 -32.26 -34.53
CA GLU A 400 -9.81 -32.57 -35.84
C GLU A 400 -10.05 -31.25 -36.60
N PRO A 401 -9.59 -31.10 -37.86
CA PRO A 401 -9.79 -29.88 -38.64
C PRO A 401 -11.25 -29.46 -38.77
N THR A 402 -11.55 -28.17 -38.58
CA THR A 402 -12.92 -27.62 -38.66
C THR A 402 -12.98 -26.35 -39.51
N ASP A 403 -14.14 -26.03 -40.10
CA ASP A 403 -14.31 -24.73 -40.77
C ASP A 403 -14.64 -23.64 -39.74
N ALA A 404 -13.85 -22.57 -39.73
CA ALA A 404 -14.09 -21.44 -38.82
C ALA A 404 -15.31 -20.58 -39.23
N VAL A 405 -15.99 -20.02 -38.23
CA VAL A 405 -17.08 -19.04 -38.41
C VAL A 405 -16.72 -17.73 -37.72
N VAL A 406 -16.90 -16.60 -38.41
CA VAL A 406 -16.61 -15.27 -37.86
C VAL A 406 -17.81 -14.35 -37.88
N ARG A 407 -17.89 -13.47 -36.87
CA ARG A 407 -18.99 -12.53 -36.73
C ARG A 407 -18.57 -11.24 -36.04
N ILE A 408 -19.20 -10.14 -36.42
CA ILE A 408 -19.25 -8.90 -35.65
C ILE A 408 -20.59 -8.89 -34.91
N ILE A 409 -20.57 -8.73 -33.59
CA ILE A 409 -21.80 -8.74 -32.79
C ILE A 409 -22.45 -7.36 -32.90
N PRO A 410 -23.73 -7.27 -33.32
CA PRO A 410 -24.43 -5.99 -33.34
C PRO A 410 -24.62 -5.49 -31.90
N SER A 411 -24.38 -4.22 -31.66
CA SER A 411 -24.55 -3.59 -30.35
C SER A 411 -25.96 -3.04 -30.13
N LEU A 412 -26.74 -2.92 -31.20
CA LEU A 412 -28.13 -2.50 -31.18
C LEU A 412 -29.01 -3.74 -31.40
N ALA A 413 -29.92 -3.99 -30.48
CA ALA A 413 -30.83 -5.12 -30.57
C ALA A 413 -31.84 -4.86 -31.69
N HIS A 414 -31.55 -5.33 -32.90
CA HIS A 414 -32.60 -5.50 -33.90
C HIS A 414 -33.53 -6.61 -33.39
N ARG A 415 -34.56 -6.24 -32.62
CA ARG A 415 -35.69 -7.14 -32.33
C ARG A 415 -36.46 -7.31 -33.64
N ILE A 416 -36.01 -8.26 -34.44
CA ILE A 416 -36.90 -8.85 -35.45
C ILE A 416 -37.88 -9.72 -34.65
N GLU A 417 -39.08 -9.21 -34.37
CA GLU A 417 -40.19 -10.08 -33.98
C GLU A 417 -40.40 -11.11 -35.11
N GLY A 418 -40.04 -12.37 -34.83
CA GLY A 418 -40.30 -13.49 -35.72
C GLY A 418 -39.11 -14.07 -36.49
N ALA A 419 -37.89 -13.53 -36.37
CA ALA A 419 -36.70 -14.24 -36.83
C ALA A 419 -36.23 -15.20 -35.72
N VAL A 420 -36.62 -16.46 -35.82
CA VAL A 420 -35.91 -17.54 -35.13
C VAL A 420 -34.48 -17.52 -35.69
N LEU A 421 -33.51 -17.02 -34.92
CA LEU A 421 -32.10 -17.15 -35.26
C LEU A 421 -31.83 -18.65 -35.46
N PRO A 422 -31.14 -19.07 -36.54
CA PRO A 422 -30.83 -20.49 -36.80
C PRO A 422 -30.01 -21.16 -35.68
N ARG A 423 -29.52 -20.35 -34.74
CA ARG A 423 -28.56 -20.65 -33.67
C ARG A 423 -29.12 -21.59 -32.59
N ALA A 424 -30.42 -21.56 -32.33
CA ALA A 424 -31.02 -22.38 -31.27
C ALA A 424 -31.17 -23.85 -31.69
N GLU A 425 -31.53 -24.15 -32.94
CA GLU A 425 -31.81 -25.53 -33.38
C GLU A 425 -30.51 -26.31 -33.63
N TYR A 426 -29.51 -25.76 -34.32
CA TYR A 426 -28.30 -26.53 -34.68
C TYR A 426 -27.43 -26.92 -33.47
N ILE A 427 -27.33 -26.04 -32.46
CA ILE A 427 -26.53 -26.30 -31.25
C ILE A 427 -27.35 -27.09 -30.22
N SER A 428 -28.67 -26.89 -30.12
CA SER A 428 -29.50 -27.72 -29.24
C SER A 428 -29.67 -29.14 -29.78
N GLU A 429 -29.70 -29.38 -31.09
CA GLU A 429 -29.66 -30.74 -31.66
C GLU A 429 -28.35 -31.44 -31.31
N LYS A 430 -27.18 -30.82 -31.58
CA LYS A 430 -25.88 -31.44 -31.25
C LYS A 430 -25.66 -31.61 -29.74
N LEU A 431 -26.06 -30.64 -28.90
CA LEU A 431 -25.95 -30.76 -27.43
C LEU A 431 -26.98 -31.72 -26.82
N SER A 432 -28.14 -31.92 -27.46
CA SER A 432 -29.13 -32.91 -27.02
C SER A 432 -28.76 -34.34 -27.43
N GLU A 433 -28.09 -34.52 -28.56
CA GLU A 433 -27.47 -35.79 -28.97
C GLU A 433 -26.35 -36.22 -27.99
N LEU A 434 -25.60 -35.27 -27.42
CA LEU A 434 -24.54 -35.53 -26.44
C LEU A 434 -25.04 -35.77 -25.00
N ASN A 435 -26.28 -35.41 -24.67
CA ASN A 435 -26.85 -35.49 -23.31
C ASN A 435 -27.84 -36.65 -23.10
N ALA A 436 -28.04 -37.55 -24.07
CA ALA A 436 -28.98 -38.66 -23.93
C ALA A 436 -28.37 -39.86 -23.17
N SER A 437 -28.79 -40.03 -21.91
CA SER A 437 -28.43 -41.15 -21.03
C SER A 437 -29.28 -42.40 -21.27
N ASP A 438 -29.15 -43.08 -22.42
CA ASP A 438 -29.73 -44.43 -22.61
C ASP A 438 -28.95 -45.28 -23.66
N PRO A 439 -28.28 -46.41 -23.30
CA PRO A 439 -27.37 -47.14 -24.18
C PRO A 439 -28.02 -48.03 -25.27
N ALA A 440 -29.35 -48.00 -25.45
CA ALA A 440 -30.04 -49.04 -26.23
C ALA A 440 -30.57 -48.64 -27.63
N ASN A 441 -30.25 -47.44 -28.15
CA ASN A 441 -30.85 -46.99 -29.42
C ASN A 441 -29.89 -46.28 -30.40
N VAL A 442 -28.63 -46.72 -30.45
CA VAL A 442 -27.58 -46.11 -31.32
C VAL A 442 -27.60 -46.67 -32.75
N ASP A 443 -28.32 -47.76 -33.03
CA ASP A 443 -28.27 -48.44 -34.35
C ASP A 443 -29.23 -47.88 -35.44
N ASN A 444 -30.03 -46.84 -35.17
CA ASN A 444 -31.06 -46.37 -36.13
C ASN A 444 -30.87 -44.95 -36.68
N VAL A 445 -29.75 -44.27 -36.45
CA VAL A 445 -29.49 -42.90 -36.97
C VAL A 445 -28.30 -42.88 -37.94
N ILE A 446 -27.98 -44.00 -38.58
CA ILE A 446 -27.06 -44.05 -39.73
C ILE A 446 -27.89 -44.40 -40.97
N GLY A 447 -28.61 -43.42 -41.49
CA GLY A 447 -29.39 -43.65 -42.71
C GLY A 447 -30.39 -42.56 -43.02
N THR A 448 -29.88 -41.38 -43.41
CA THR A 448 -30.38 -40.44 -44.45
C THR A 448 -29.97 -39.01 -44.05
N ALA A 449 -28.70 -38.67 -44.24
CA ALA A 449 -28.33 -37.27 -44.41
C ALA A 449 -28.73 -36.89 -45.84
N GLU A 450 -29.94 -36.36 -46.00
CA GLU A 450 -30.32 -35.67 -47.24
C GLU A 450 -29.38 -34.49 -47.44
N THR A 451 -28.81 -34.42 -48.63
CA THR A 451 -28.08 -33.29 -49.18
C THR A 451 -28.91 -32.02 -49.03
N VAL A 452 -28.56 -31.15 -48.09
CA VAL A 452 -29.06 -29.76 -48.09
C VAL A 452 -28.31 -29.01 -49.18
N ASP A 453 -29.10 -28.57 -50.15
CA ASP A 453 -28.71 -27.95 -51.41
C ASP A 453 -27.89 -26.66 -51.18
N ALA A 454 -26.70 -26.60 -51.80
CA ALA A 454 -25.72 -25.51 -51.68
C ALA A 454 -26.07 -24.30 -52.56
N THR A 455 -27.34 -23.87 -52.59
CA THR A 455 -27.80 -22.79 -53.49
C THR A 455 -28.58 -21.65 -52.83
N GLU A 456 -28.78 -21.63 -51.51
CA GLU A 456 -29.24 -20.42 -50.80
C GLU A 456 -28.07 -19.69 -50.14
N THR A 457 -27.52 -18.73 -50.88
CA THR A 457 -26.59 -17.71 -50.38
C THR A 457 -27.31 -16.89 -49.30
N ARG A 458 -27.27 -17.32 -48.03
CA ARG A 458 -27.64 -16.46 -46.89
C ARG A 458 -26.61 -15.35 -46.81
N GLN A 459 -26.89 -14.24 -47.49
CA GLN A 459 -26.18 -12.97 -47.31
C GLN A 459 -26.18 -12.66 -45.83
N LEU A 460 -25.02 -12.78 -45.19
CA LEU A 460 -24.81 -12.31 -43.82
C LEU A 460 -25.15 -10.82 -43.81
N GLU A 461 -26.27 -10.47 -43.19
CA GLU A 461 -26.71 -9.09 -43.01
C GLU A 461 -25.56 -8.28 -42.37
N THR A 462 -25.29 -7.10 -42.91
CA THR A 462 -24.31 -6.17 -42.34
C THR A 462 -24.73 -5.80 -40.92
N ALA A 463 -23.88 -6.05 -39.93
CA ALA A 463 -24.20 -5.78 -38.52
C ALA A 463 -24.26 -4.26 -38.25
N ALA A 464 -25.28 -3.82 -37.51
CA ALA A 464 -25.38 -2.45 -37.00
C ALA A 464 -24.60 -2.32 -35.68
N VAL A 465 -23.64 -1.39 -35.64
CA VAL A 465 -22.78 -1.16 -34.48
C VAL A 465 -22.85 0.31 -34.05
N ALA A 466 -22.93 0.53 -32.74
CA ALA A 466 -23.03 1.84 -32.11
C ALA A 466 -21.62 2.33 -31.77
N PHE A 467 -21.38 3.63 -31.96
CA PHE A 467 -20.07 4.25 -31.75
C PHE A 467 -19.58 4.16 -30.30
N ALA A 468 -20.48 4.38 -29.34
CA ALA A 468 -20.14 4.54 -27.93
C ALA A 468 -19.71 3.25 -27.20
N VAL A 469 -19.76 2.09 -27.87
CA VAL A 469 -19.38 0.80 -27.28
C VAL A 469 -18.25 0.15 -28.07
N PRO A 470 -17.35 -0.61 -27.41
CA PRO A 470 -16.34 -1.38 -28.11
C PRO A 470 -16.95 -2.32 -29.15
N LEU A 471 -16.36 -2.35 -30.34
CA LEU A 471 -16.73 -3.29 -31.39
C LEU A 471 -16.33 -4.70 -30.96
N LEU A 472 -17.32 -5.58 -30.83
CA LEU A 472 -17.13 -6.96 -30.40
C LEU A 472 -17.04 -7.90 -31.60
N VAL A 473 -15.92 -8.62 -31.70
CA VAL A 473 -15.68 -9.64 -32.72
C VAL A 473 -15.63 -11.02 -32.09
N GLU A 474 -16.17 -12.00 -32.81
CA GLU A 474 -16.29 -13.39 -32.38
C GLU A 474 -15.81 -14.31 -33.49
N VAL A 475 -14.96 -15.27 -33.14
CA VAL A 475 -14.49 -16.35 -34.02
C VAL A 475 -14.81 -17.66 -33.33
N PHE A 476 -15.49 -18.57 -34.02
CA PHE A 476 -15.62 -19.97 -33.61
C PHE A 476 -14.69 -20.80 -34.45
N ASP A 477 -13.66 -21.34 -33.81
CA ASP A 477 -12.66 -22.18 -34.44
C ASP A 477 -12.18 -23.27 -33.45
N PRO A 478 -12.93 -24.38 -33.32
CA PRO A 478 -12.64 -25.46 -32.38
C PRO A 478 -11.20 -25.98 -32.43
N ASP A 479 -10.65 -26.18 -33.62
CA ASP A 479 -9.34 -26.81 -33.80
C ASP A 479 -8.14 -25.90 -33.45
N ARG A 480 -8.40 -24.59 -33.35
CA ARG A 480 -7.47 -23.58 -32.80
C ARG A 480 -7.54 -23.48 -31.28
N ALA A 481 -8.61 -23.97 -30.65
CA ALA A 481 -8.84 -23.87 -29.22
C ALA A 481 -8.34 -25.11 -28.48
N LYS A 482 -7.00 -25.23 -28.39
CA LYS A 482 -6.33 -26.34 -27.70
C LYS A 482 -6.42 -26.21 -26.19
N ASP A 483 -6.05 -25.04 -25.67
CA ASP A 483 -6.03 -24.71 -24.26
C ASP A 483 -6.63 -23.32 -23.97
N SER A 484 -6.88 -23.01 -22.69
CA SER A 484 -7.50 -21.75 -22.25
C SER A 484 -6.71 -20.49 -22.60
N GLY A 485 -5.44 -20.60 -22.97
CA GLY A 485 -4.63 -19.48 -23.47
C GLY A 485 -4.36 -19.56 -24.97
N SER A 486 -5.19 -20.27 -25.74
CA SER A 486 -5.20 -20.20 -27.20
C SER A 486 -5.65 -18.81 -27.65
N VAL A 487 -5.07 -18.31 -28.74
CA VAL A 487 -5.42 -17.01 -29.35
C VAL A 487 -5.52 -17.12 -30.87
N VAL A 488 -6.34 -16.25 -31.46
CA VAL A 488 -6.47 -16.09 -32.92
C VAL A 488 -6.46 -14.62 -33.30
N ASN A 489 -5.87 -14.28 -34.44
CA ASN A 489 -5.79 -12.90 -34.92
C ASN A 489 -6.80 -12.66 -36.03
N VAL A 490 -7.60 -11.61 -35.89
CA VAL A 490 -8.50 -11.12 -36.93
C VAL A 490 -8.08 -9.74 -37.40
N VAL A 491 -8.31 -9.43 -38.68
CA VAL A 491 -8.06 -8.12 -39.26
C VAL A 491 -9.38 -7.40 -39.44
N LEU A 492 -9.49 -6.22 -38.83
CA LEU A 492 -10.59 -5.29 -39.07
C LEU A 492 -10.11 -4.18 -39.99
N GLY A 493 -10.84 -3.92 -41.08
CA GLY A 493 -10.52 -2.84 -42.01
C GLY A 493 -11.73 -2.05 -42.47
N THR A 494 -11.60 -0.74 -42.60
CA THR A 494 -12.67 0.15 -43.08
C THR A 494 -12.54 0.43 -44.57
N THR A 495 -13.64 0.84 -45.21
CA THR A 495 -13.65 1.30 -46.61
C THR A 495 -12.80 2.56 -46.83
N GLY A 496 -12.67 3.40 -45.80
CA GLY A 496 -11.78 4.57 -45.75
C GLY A 496 -10.29 4.24 -45.64
N GLY A 497 -9.94 2.97 -45.43
CA GLY A 497 -8.55 2.48 -45.48
C GLY A 497 -7.85 2.32 -44.13
N SER A 498 -8.55 2.55 -43.02
CA SER A 498 -8.05 2.25 -41.67
C SER A 498 -8.05 0.73 -41.44
N ALA A 499 -7.06 0.19 -40.73
CA ALA A 499 -7.03 -1.22 -40.38
C ALA A 499 -6.28 -1.49 -39.07
N VAL A 500 -6.74 -2.49 -38.32
CA VAL A 500 -6.13 -2.98 -37.08
C VAL A 500 -6.20 -4.51 -37.01
N VAL A 501 -5.28 -5.11 -36.25
CA VAL A 501 -5.32 -6.53 -35.90
C VAL A 501 -5.84 -6.66 -34.47
N VAL A 502 -6.81 -7.55 -34.28
CA VAL A 502 -7.35 -7.89 -32.96
C VAL A 502 -6.98 -9.32 -32.65
N GLU A 503 -6.17 -9.50 -31.61
CA GLU A 503 -5.88 -10.78 -30.99
C GLU A 503 -7.04 -11.17 -30.08
N CYS A 504 -7.83 -12.13 -30.54
CA CYS A 504 -8.97 -12.67 -29.83
C CYS A 504 -8.54 -13.82 -28.92
N VAL A 505 -9.08 -13.85 -27.70
CA VAL A 505 -8.77 -14.85 -26.66
C VAL A 505 -9.99 -15.72 -26.38
N ILE A 506 -9.81 -16.92 -25.82
CA ILE A 506 -10.91 -17.76 -25.35
C ILE A 506 -11.71 -17.01 -24.27
N SER A 507 -13.01 -16.84 -24.46
CA SER A 507 -13.85 -16.10 -23.51
C SER A 507 -15.32 -16.51 -23.56
N ASN A 508 -15.94 -16.63 -22.38
CA ASN A 508 -17.40 -16.81 -22.21
C ASN A 508 -18.16 -15.47 -22.14
N ALA A 509 -17.47 -14.33 -22.14
CA ALA A 509 -18.09 -13.02 -22.00
C ALA A 509 -19.01 -12.70 -23.18
N HIS A 510 -20.16 -12.10 -22.90
CA HIS A 510 -21.18 -11.75 -23.91
C HIS A 510 -21.67 -12.94 -24.74
N SER A 511 -21.71 -14.15 -24.15
CA SER A 511 -22.22 -15.36 -24.82
C SER A 511 -23.63 -15.74 -24.34
N ASP A 512 -24.39 -16.38 -25.23
CA ASP A 512 -25.65 -17.07 -24.93
C ASP A 512 -25.45 -18.56 -24.66
N LEU A 513 -24.20 -19.00 -24.43
CA LEU A 513 -23.89 -20.41 -24.21
C LEU A 513 -24.52 -20.87 -22.87
N PRO A 514 -25.06 -22.10 -22.82
CA PRO A 514 -25.80 -22.59 -21.67
C PRO A 514 -24.85 -22.85 -20.49
N ARG A 515 -24.82 -21.92 -19.53
CA ARG A 515 -23.98 -21.99 -18.32
C ARG A 515 -24.08 -23.35 -17.61
N SER A 516 -23.11 -24.21 -17.90
CA SER A 516 -22.81 -25.44 -17.18
C SER A 516 -22.00 -25.11 -15.94
N ALA A 517 -22.19 -25.88 -14.87
CA ALA A 517 -21.48 -25.66 -13.61
C ALA A 517 -20.01 -26.13 -13.64
N THR A 518 -19.59 -26.86 -14.69
CA THR A 518 -18.33 -27.65 -14.64
C THR A 518 -17.38 -27.47 -15.82
N ASP A 519 -17.80 -26.92 -16.96
CA ASP A 519 -16.97 -26.88 -18.17
C ASP A 519 -16.81 -25.49 -18.78
N ASN A 520 -15.62 -25.22 -19.31
CA ASN A 520 -15.31 -24.01 -20.05
C ASN A 520 -15.91 -24.07 -21.47
N GLU A 521 -17.16 -23.63 -21.59
CA GLU A 521 -17.94 -23.71 -22.83
C GLU A 521 -17.31 -22.99 -24.02
N ALA A 522 -16.69 -21.83 -23.82
CA ALA A 522 -15.96 -21.13 -24.86
C ALA A 522 -14.78 -21.96 -25.37
N LEU A 523 -14.03 -22.60 -24.48
CA LEU A 523 -12.92 -23.47 -24.87
C LEU A 523 -13.43 -24.72 -25.62
N LEU A 524 -14.54 -25.30 -25.18
CA LEU A 524 -15.19 -26.42 -25.86
C LEU A 524 -15.71 -26.02 -27.25
N ALA A 525 -16.36 -24.86 -27.38
CA ALA A 525 -16.91 -24.37 -28.65
C ALA A 525 -15.85 -23.78 -29.60
N GLY A 526 -14.63 -23.55 -29.12
CA GLY A 526 -13.59 -22.82 -29.85
C GLY A 526 -13.91 -21.34 -30.04
N ARG A 527 -14.58 -20.73 -29.06
CA ARG A 527 -15.03 -19.35 -29.12
C ARG A 527 -13.93 -18.38 -28.67
N PHE A 528 -13.38 -17.65 -29.63
CA PHE A 528 -12.48 -16.53 -29.41
C PHE A 528 -13.21 -15.20 -29.52
N VAL A 529 -12.89 -14.28 -28.62
CA VAL A 529 -13.51 -12.95 -28.55
C VAL A 529 -12.43 -11.89 -28.51
N GLY A 530 -12.66 -10.80 -29.24
CA GLY A 530 -11.84 -9.61 -29.22
C GLY A 530 -12.69 -8.35 -29.18
N GLN A 531 -12.16 -7.28 -28.61
CA GLN A 531 -12.79 -5.96 -28.56
C GLN A 531 -11.83 -4.89 -29.06
N VAL A 532 -12.37 -3.93 -29.80
CA VAL A 532 -11.63 -2.74 -30.24
C VAL A 532 -12.48 -1.49 -30.03
N ILE A 533 -11.85 -0.42 -29.54
CA ILE A 533 -12.48 0.90 -29.45
C ILE A 533 -12.53 1.50 -30.86
N MET A 534 -13.69 2.03 -31.23
CA MET A 534 -13.84 2.81 -32.46
C MET A 534 -13.59 4.29 -32.16
N GLN A 535 -12.98 5.00 -33.10
CA GLN A 535 -12.82 6.46 -33.03
C GLN A 535 -13.28 7.07 -34.35
N LEU A 536 -13.93 8.22 -34.28
CA LEU A 536 -14.24 9.01 -35.47
C LEU A 536 -12.94 9.51 -36.10
N GLY A 537 -12.75 9.21 -37.39
CA GLY A 537 -11.59 9.67 -38.14
C GLY A 537 -11.27 8.83 -39.36
N SER A 538 -10.48 9.40 -40.27
CA SER A 538 -9.96 8.70 -41.44
C SER A 538 -8.65 7.94 -41.16
N LYS A 539 -8.14 7.25 -42.19
CA LYS A 539 -6.86 6.53 -42.14
C LYS A 539 -5.65 7.39 -41.77
N ASP A 540 -5.75 8.71 -41.96
CA ASP A 540 -4.68 9.66 -41.71
C ASP A 540 -4.73 10.22 -40.27
N THR A 541 -5.80 9.90 -39.53
CA THR A 541 -5.94 10.18 -38.09
C THR A 541 -5.06 9.20 -37.29
N PRO A 542 -4.42 9.61 -36.18
CA PRO A 542 -3.65 8.70 -35.33
C PRO A 542 -4.50 7.51 -34.85
N SER A 543 -3.99 6.30 -34.98
CA SER A 543 -4.67 5.08 -34.51
C SER A 543 -4.27 4.68 -33.08
N VAL A 544 -3.37 5.43 -32.44
CA VAL A 544 -2.97 5.26 -31.04
C VAL A 544 -3.25 6.56 -30.31
N ILE A 545 -4.13 6.51 -29.32
CA ILE A 545 -4.59 7.68 -28.57
C ILE A 545 -4.40 7.49 -27.06
N PRO A 546 -4.26 8.59 -26.29
CA PRO A 546 -4.30 8.52 -24.83
C PRO A 546 -5.64 7.98 -24.32
N LEU A 547 -5.61 7.09 -23.32
CA LEU A 547 -6.81 6.61 -22.64
C LEU A 547 -7.39 7.71 -21.75
N THR A 548 -8.65 8.10 -21.99
CA THR A 548 -9.39 9.03 -21.11
C THR A 548 -10.12 8.28 -19.98
N ALA A 549 -10.70 9.00 -19.03
CA ALA A 549 -11.50 8.40 -17.95
C ALA A 549 -12.79 7.73 -18.47
N GLU A 550 -13.34 8.22 -19.57
CA GLU A 550 -14.59 7.75 -20.18
C GLU A 550 -14.39 6.52 -21.08
N MET A 551 -13.15 6.27 -21.52
CA MET A 551 -12.87 5.13 -22.40
C MET A 551 -12.98 3.79 -21.65
N PRO A 552 -13.57 2.76 -22.29
CA PRO A 552 -13.74 1.44 -21.69
C PRO A 552 -12.38 0.79 -21.41
N ARG A 553 -12.21 0.29 -20.18
CA ARG A 553 -11.00 -0.40 -19.72
C ARG A 553 -11.22 -1.91 -19.64
N GLY A 554 -10.13 -2.68 -19.71
CA GLY A 554 -10.20 -4.14 -19.59
C GLY A 554 -10.86 -4.83 -20.78
N LEU A 555 -10.62 -4.31 -21.99
CA LEU A 555 -11.11 -4.91 -23.22
C LEU A 555 -10.63 -6.36 -23.35
N ILE A 556 -11.48 -7.20 -23.94
CA ILE A 556 -11.16 -8.60 -24.19
C ILE A 556 -10.22 -8.69 -25.39
N GLY A 557 -9.09 -9.36 -25.23
CA GLY A 557 -8.07 -9.49 -26.28
C GLY A 557 -7.13 -8.29 -26.35
N ARG A 558 -6.32 -8.24 -27.42
CA ARG A 558 -5.32 -7.18 -27.63
C ARG A 558 -5.39 -6.62 -29.05
N VAL A 559 -5.30 -5.31 -29.19
CA VAL A 559 -5.30 -4.64 -30.51
C VAL A 559 -3.88 -4.18 -30.86
N HIS A 560 -3.42 -4.46 -32.09
CA HIS A 560 -2.09 -4.07 -32.58
C HIS A 560 -2.09 -3.81 -34.10
N ASP A 561 -1.01 -3.22 -34.63
CA ASP A 561 -0.91 -2.79 -36.04
C ASP A 561 -0.24 -3.85 -36.95
N GLY A 562 0.00 -5.05 -36.42
CA GLY A 562 0.68 -6.15 -37.13
C GLY A 562 2.21 -6.03 -37.24
N LYS A 563 2.85 -5.01 -36.66
CA LYS A 563 4.32 -4.90 -36.57
C LYS A 563 4.85 -5.48 -35.25
N GLU A 564 6.10 -5.93 -35.22
CA GLU A 564 6.75 -6.51 -34.00
C GLU A 564 6.67 -5.54 -32.80
N GLU A 565 6.50 -6.12 -31.61
CA GLU A 565 6.15 -5.50 -30.31
C GLU A 565 6.64 -4.05 -30.13
N GLN A 566 5.79 -3.10 -30.49
CA GLN A 566 5.83 -1.79 -29.87
C GLN A 566 5.12 -1.92 -28.52
N GLU A 567 5.87 -1.95 -27.42
CA GLU A 567 5.31 -1.84 -26.07
C GLU A 567 4.60 -0.49 -25.95
N LEU A 568 3.30 -0.47 -26.23
CA LEU A 568 2.43 0.63 -25.85
C LEU A 568 2.55 0.80 -24.33
N LEU A 569 2.67 2.05 -23.88
CA LEU A 569 2.74 2.37 -22.46
C LEU A 569 1.51 1.78 -21.75
N PRO A 570 1.68 0.78 -20.86
CA PRO A 570 0.55 0.05 -20.28
C PRO A 570 -0.39 1.00 -19.53
N GLY A 571 -1.67 0.99 -19.91
CA GLY A 571 -2.71 1.78 -19.24
C GLY A 571 -2.71 3.29 -19.55
N LEU A 572 -1.81 3.78 -20.42
CA LEU A 572 -1.78 5.20 -20.81
C LEU A 572 -2.32 5.46 -22.22
N VAL A 573 -2.17 4.50 -23.14
CA VAL A 573 -2.60 4.62 -24.54
C VAL A 573 -3.38 3.40 -25.00
N ALA A 574 -4.30 3.60 -25.94
CA ALA A 574 -5.06 2.54 -26.60
C ALA A 574 -4.96 2.66 -28.11
N MET A 575 -4.93 1.51 -28.79
CA MET A 575 -5.06 1.44 -30.24
C MET A 575 -6.55 1.35 -30.61
N VAL A 576 -6.98 2.18 -31.55
CA VAL A 576 -8.38 2.33 -31.96
C VAL A 576 -8.57 2.08 -33.46
N LEU A 577 -9.78 1.72 -33.84
CA LEU A 577 -10.20 1.62 -35.23
C LEU A 577 -10.85 2.94 -35.67
N ASN A 578 -10.16 3.69 -36.51
CA ASN A 578 -10.67 4.93 -37.09
C ASN A 578 -11.76 4.64 -38.14
N VAL A 579 -12.96 5.17 -37.90
CA VAL A 579 -14.17 5.00 -38.71
C VAL A 579 -14.80 6.35 -39.03
N THR A 580 -15.41 6.47 -40.19
CA THR A 580 -16.33 7.59 -40.52
C THR A 580 -17.77 7.08 -40.56
N GLY A 581 -18.76 7.98 -40.50
CA GLY A 581 -20.19 7.65 -40.56
C GLY A 581 -20.65 6.96 -41.86
N THR A 582 -19.80 6.93 -42.91
CA THR A 582 -20.07 6.18 -44.15
C THR A 582 -19.32 4.85 -44.27
N ASP A 583 -18.44 4.53 -43.31
CA ASP A 583 -17.57 3.37 -43.43
C ASP A 583 -18.30 2.04 -43.26
N THR A 584 -17.90 1.07 -44.08
CA THR A 584 -18.19 -0.34 -43.83
C THR A 584 -16.95 -1.00 -43.23
N ILE A 585 -17.10 -1.56 -42.03
CA ILE A 585 -16.08 -2.31 -41.31
C ILE A 585 -16.09 -3.75 -41.82
N ASN A 586 -14.93 -4.26 -42.23
CA ASN A 586 -14.75 -5.61 -42.75
C ASN A 586 -13.86 -6.41 -41.80
N LEU A 587 -14.46 -7.39 -41.13
CA LEU A 587 -13.76 -8.43 -40.38
C LEU A 587 -13.23 -9.49 -41.34
N ARG A 588 -11.95 -9.85 -41.21
CA ARG A 588 -11.31 -10.94 -41.96
C ARG A 588 -10.51 -11.82 -41.01
N TYR A 589 -10.73 -13.13 -41.10
CA TYR A 589 -9.97 -14.15 -40.40
C TYR A 589 -9.39 -15.14 -41.39
N LYS A 590 -8.12 -15.49 -41.21
CA LYS A 590 -7.45 -16.49 -42.03
C LYS A 590 -7.50 -17.82 -41.30
N ASP A 591 -8.32 -18.73 -41.81
CA ASP A 591 -8.46 -20.09 -41.33
C ASP A 591 -7.39 -20.97 -42.01
N ALA A 592 -6.45 -21.46 -41.20
CA ALA A 592 -5.25 -22.17 -41.67
C ALA A 592 -5.38 -23.69 -41.60
N ILE A 593 -6.33 -24.22 -40.84
CA ILE A 593 -6.56 -25.65 -40.66
C ILE A 593 -7.99 -25.91 -41.09
N THR A 594 -8.18 -26.50 -42.27
CA THR A 594 -9.53 -26.76 -42.79
C THR A 594 -9.68 -28.25 -43.13
N PRO A 595 -10.91 -28.80 -43.14
CA PRO A 595 -11.15 -30.17 -43.60
C PRO A 595 -10.68 -30.45 -45.03
N ALA A 596 -10.55 -29.39 -45.85
CA ALA A 596 -10.10 -29.46 -47.23
C ALA A 596 -8.57 -29.35 -47.41
N ASP A 597 -7.82 -29.12 -46.32
CA ASP A 597 -6.37 -28.86 -46.33
C ASP A 597 -5.96 -27.67 -47.24
N GLU A 598 -6.88 -26.70 -47.37
CA GLU A 598 -6.69 -25.45 -48.11
C GLU A 598 -6.98 -24.24 -47.21
N GLU A 599 -6.11 -23.23 -47.22
CA GLU A 599 -6.31 -22.01 -46.42
C GLU A 599 -7.50 -21.20 -46.95
N THR A 600 -8.45 -20.82 -46.08
CA THR A 600 -9.61 -20.01 -46.45
C THR A 600 -9.70 -18.72 -45.65
N VAL A 601 -10.27 -17.66 -46.24
CA VAL A 601 -10.53 -16.38 -45.55
C VAL A 601 -12.01 -16.25 -45.25
N ARG A 602 -12.35 -16.14 -43.97
CA ARG A 602 -13.72 -15.89 -43.50
C ARG A 602 -13.91 -14.40 -43.26
N SER A 603 -15.08 -13.87 -43.60
CA SER A 603 -15.35 -12.43 -43.46
C SER A 603 -16.77 -12.11 -43.05
N HIS A 604 -16.93 -10.99 -42.33
CA HIS A 604 -18.22 -10.42 -41.95
C HIS A 604 -18.13 -8.89 -41.98
N THR A 605 -19.25 -8.20 -42.24
CA THR A 605 -19.26 -6.74 -42.38
C THR A 605 -20.15 -6.08 -41.34
N ALA A 606 -19.78 -4.87 -40.89
CA ALA A 606 -20.59 -4.03 -40.03
C ALA A 606 -20.58 -2.56 -40.50
N ARG A 607 -21.54 -1.77 -40.02
CA ARG A 607 -21.63 -0.32 -40.26
C ARG A 607 -22.05 0.40 -38.99
N LEU A 608 -21.58 1.63 -38.87
CA LEU A 608 -21.99 2.52 -37.80
C LEU A 608 -23.47 2.87 -37.95
N VAL A 609 -24.24 2.70 -36.89
CA VAL A 609 -25.61 3.18 -36.77
C VAL A 609 -25.73 3.81 -35.38
N VAL A 610 -25.91 5.11 -35.33
CA VAL A 610 -26.02 5.89 -34.09
C VAL A 610 -27.29 6.71 -34.20
N THR A 611 -28.15 6.61 -33.20
CA THR A 611 -29.27 7.55 -33.08
C THR A 611 -28.71 8.84 -32.51
N GLY A 612 -28.90 9.96 -33.22
CA GLY A 612 -28.41 11.24 -32.73
C GLY A 612 -29.03 11.64 -31.39
N GLU A 613 -28.35 12.51 -30.65
CA GLU A 613 -28.84 13.09 -29.40
C GLU A 613 -28.99 14.60 -29.58
N LEU A 614 -30.17 15.15 -29.30
CA LEU A 614 -30.46 16.58 -29.37
C LEU A 614 -30.65 17.15 -27.96
N THR A 615 -29.76 18.06 -27.57
CA THR A 615 -29.78 18.67 -26.23
C THR A 615 -29.68 20.19 -26.35
N VAL A 616 -30.45 20.88 -25.51
CA VAL A 616 -30.26 22.32 -25.29
C VAL A 616 -29.53 22.49 -23.98
N THR A 617 -28.41 23.20 -24.03
CA THR A 617 -27.39 23.18 -23.00
C THR A 617 -27.13 24.55 -22.41
N ASP A 618 -26.28 24.60 -21.40
CA ASP A 618 -25.60 25.80 -20.94
C ASP A 618 -24.57 26.32 -21.97
N ARG A 619 -23.82 27.36 -21.59
CA ARG A 619 -22.84 28.03 -22.46
C ARG A 619 -21.65 27.12 -22.81
N GLU A 620 -21.36 26.19 -21.92
CA GLU A 620 -20.25 25.24 -22.00
C GLU A 620 -20.60 23.98 -22.82
N TYR A 621 -21.88 23.78 -23.19
CA TYR A 621 -22.41 22.61 -23.89
C TYR A 621 -22.37 21.30 -23.08
N GLU A 622 -22.31 21.39 -21.75
CA GLU A 622 -22.13 20.25 -20.83
C GLU A 622 -23.45 19.83 -20.18
N GLU A 623 -24.18 20.77 -19.57
CA GLU A 623 -25.41 20.46 -18.84
C GLU A 623 -26.67 20.88 -19.60
N SER A 624 -27.71 20.05 -19.55
CA SER A 624 -29.01 20.37 -20.16
C SER A 624 -29.75 21.47 -19.40
N VAL A 625 -30.33 22.43 -20.10
CA VAL A 625 -31.12 23.51 -19.48
C VAL A 625 -32.62 23.23 -19.53
N GLU A 626 -33.32 23.50 -18.42
CA GLU A 626 -34.77 23.27 -18.32
C GLU A 626 -35.63 24.49 -18.71
N GLN A 627 -35.03 25.69 -18.76
CA GLN A 627 -35.75 26.96 -18.97
C GLN A 627 -34.85 27.95 -19.72
N LEU A 628 -35.45 28.85 -20.52
CA LEU A 628 -34.74 29.90 -21.26
C LEU A 628 -35.23 31.29 -20.85
N HIS A 629 -34.31 32.26 -20.83
CA HIS A 629 -34.64 33.67 -20.63
C HIS A 629 -34.47 34.48 -21.91
N VAL A 630 -35.42 35.38 -22.13
CA VAL A 630 -35.33 36.37 -23.20
C VAL A 630 -34.13 37.28 -22.94
N GLY A 631 -33.28 37.48 -23.95
CA GLY A 631 -32.05 38.28 -23.87
C GLY A 631 -30.78 37.45 -23.68
N GLU A 632 -30.91 36.16 -23.32
CA GLU A 632 -29.79 35.22 -23.26
C GLU A 632 -29.57 34.51 -24.60
N LYS A 633 -28.47 33.76 -24.72
CA LYS A 633 -28.25 32.87 -25.87
C LYS A 633 -28.81 31.49 -25.56
N ILE A 634 -29.42 30.88 -26.56
CA ILE A 634 -29.72 29.44 -26.57
C ILE A 634 -28.51 28.70 -27.16
N PHE A 635 -28.03 27.69 -26.45
CA PHE A 635 -26.93 26.83 -26.87
C PHE A 635 -27.51 25.46 -27.25
N LEU A 636 -27.25 25.03 -28.48
CA LEU A 636 -27.80 23.82 -29.07
C LEU A 636 -26.66 22.86 -29.39
N ARG A 637 -26.80 21.61 -28.96
CA ARG A 637 -25.86 20.52 -29.24
C ARG A 637 -26.63 19.36 -29.88
N VAL A 638 -26.11 18.86 -31.00
CA VAL A 638 -26.49 17.58 -31.59
C VAL A 638 -25.25 16.70 -31.58
N PHE A 639 -25.30 15.57 -30.89
CA PHE A 639 -24.27 14.55 -30.99
C PHE A 639 -24.77 13.46 -31.94
N ASP A 640 -24.13 13.33 -33.11
CA ASP A 640 -24.48 12.30 -34.09
C ASP A 640 -23.26 11.85 -34.88
N ALA A 641 -22.67 10.73 -34.45
CA ALA A 641 -21.44 10.20 -35.03
C ALA A 641 -21.61 9.72 -36.48
N ASP A 642 -22.83 9.45 -36.93
CA ASP A 642 -23.08 9.00 -38.30
C ASP A 642 -23.02 10.14 -39.33
N GLN A 643 -23.15 11.39 -38.87
CA GLN A 643 -23.08 12.61 -39.67
C GLN A 643 -21.64 13.12 -39.87
N ASP A 644 -20.65 12.55 -39.17
CA ASP A 644 -19.23 12.78 -39.44
C ASP A 644 -18.79 11.94 -40.65
N VAL A 645 -18.84 12.55 -41.83
CA VAL A 645 -18.69 11.86 -43.12
C VAL A 645 -17.46 12.32 -43.89
N SER A 646 -16.76 13.36 -43.43
CA SER A 646 -15.62 13.95 -44.14
C SER A 646 -14.48 14.41 -43.23
N ASP A 647 -13.27 14.57 -43.78
CA ASP A 647 -12.11 15.14 -43.06
C ASP A 647 -12.21 16.67 -42.84
N ALA A 648 -13.41 17.24 -42.98
CA ALA A 648 -13.70 18.65 -42.74
C ALA A 648 -14.83 18.76 -41.72
N ARG A 649 -14.96 19.92 -41.07
CA ARG A 649 -16.08 20.17 -40.13
C ARG A 649 -17.40 20.00 -40.88
N ASP A 650 -18.13 18.96 -40.54
CA ASP A 650 -19.44 18.69 -41.10
C ASP A 650 -20.51 19.55 -40.42
N SER A 651 -21.75 19.42 -40.88
CA SER A 651 -22.83 20.26 -40.39
C SER A 651 -24.18 19.58 -40.51
N VAL A 652 -25.03 19.79 -39.50
CA VAL A 652 -26.40 19.27 -39.46
C VAL A 652 -27.40 20.42 -39.45
N GLU A 653 -28.60 20.17 -39.96
CA GLU A 653 -29.70 21.12 -39.94
C GLU A 653 -30.72 20.74 -38.88
N ILE A 654 -31.12 21.71 -38.06
CA ILE A 654 -32.18 21.59 -37.08
C ILE A 654 -33.28 22.61 -37.38
N THR A 655 -34.50 22.32 -36.94
CA THR A 655 -35.63 23.25 -37.06
C THR A 655 -36.06 23.72 -35.69
N LEU A 656 -36.10 25.03 -35.48
CA LEU A 656 -36.61 25.66 -34.26
C LEU A 656 -37.98 26.24 -34.55
N THR A 657 -38.97 25.97 -33.69
CA THR A 657 -40.32 26.53 -33.78
C THR A 657 -40.77 27.10 -32.44
N THR A 658 -41.57 28.17 -32.46
CA THR A 658 -42.27 28.68 -31.27
C THR A 658 -43.78 28.52 -31.44
N LYS A 659 -44.54 28.49 -30.33
CA LYS A 659 -46.00 28.32 -30.42
C LYS A 659 -46.71 29.52 -31.04
N ILE A 660 -46.07 30.69 -31.04
CA ILE A 660 -46.66 31.97 -31.47
C ILE A 660 -46.31 32.32 -32.93
N GLY A 661 -45.44 31.54 -33.60
CA GLY A 661 -45.30 31.56 -35.06
C GLY A 661 -43.89 31.69 -35.62
N GLU A 662 -42.84 31.62 -34.79
CA GLU A 662 -41.45 31.53 -35.26
C GLU A 662 -41.19 30.13 -35.84
N GLN A 663 -40.49 30.06 -36.97
CA GLN A 663 -39.94 28.82 -37.50
C GLN A 663 -38.64 29.14 -38.26
N GLU A 664 -37.52 28.60 -37.78
CA GLU A 664 -36.19 28.81 -38.36
C GLU A 664 -35.48 27.48 -38.60
N THR A 665 -34.81 27.36 -39.75
CA THR A 665 -33.87 26.26 -40.01
C THR A 665 -32.46 26.74 -39.73
N ILE A 666 -31.80 26.09 -38.80
CA ILE A 666 -30.50 26.49 -38.26
C ILE A 666 -29.49 25.41 -38.59
N LYS A 667 -28.29 25.85 -38.96
CA LYS A 667 -27.17 24.98 -39.27
C LYS A 667 -26.21 24.91 -38.08
N LEU A 668 -26.08 23.75 -37.47
CA LEU A 668 -25.05 23.47 -36.46
C LEU A 668 -23.80 22.98 -37.17
N ILE A 669 -22.63 23.34 -36.64
CA ILE A 669 -21.34 22.97 -37.21
C ILE A 669 -20.62 22.12 -36.18
N GLU A 670 -20.00 21.05 -36.65
CA GLU A 670 -19.18 20.17 -35.82
C GLU A 670 -18.14 20.97 -35.03
N THR A 671 -17.91 20.71 -33.76
CA THR A 671 -17.09 21.53 -32.87
C THR A 671 -15.62 21.49 -33.27
N THR A 672 -15.11 20.27 -33.50
CA THR A 672 -13.81 19.97 -34.11
C THR A 672 -14.00 18.89 -35.18
N VAL A 673 -13.10 18.82 -36.16
CA VAL A 673 -13.13 17.74 -37.17
C VAL A 673 -13.16 16.38 -36.48
N HIS A 674 -14.07 15.50 -36.90
CA HIS A 674 -14.25 14.14 -36.36
C HIS A 674 -14.64 14.06 -34.87
N SER A 675 -15.42 15.02 -34.39
CA SER A 675 -16.04 14.94 -33.06
C SER A 675 -17.43 14.31 -33.09
N GLY A 676 -18.18 14.43 -34.19
CA GLY A 676 -19.61 14.08 -34.21
C GLY A 676 -20.48 15.01 -33.34
N ASP A 677 -19.89 16.04 -32.74
CA ASP A 677 -20.56 17.01 -31.86
C ASP A 677 -20.83 18.32 -32.61
N PHE A 678 -22.07 18.53 -33.03
CA PHE A 678 -22.51 19.72 -33.76
C PHE A 678 -23.09 20.76 -32.79
N THR A 679 -22.47 21.94 -32.74
CA THR A 679 -22.85 22.99 -31.79
C THR A 679 -23.24 24.30 -32.48
N GLY A 680 -24.08 25.08 -31.81
CA GLY A 680 -24.48 26.42 -32.26
C GLY A 680 -25.04 27.26 -31.11
N ALA A 681 -24.92 28.59 -31.21
CA ALA A 681 -25.40 29.52 -30.20
C ALA A 681 -26.14 30.70 -30.84
N PHE A 682 -27.34 31.00 -30.35
CA PHE A 682 -28.25 31.96 -30.97
C PHE A 682 -28.84 32.91 -29.94
N THR A 683 -28.95 34.20 -30.25
CA THR A 683 -29.47 35.19 -29.29
C THR A 683 -31.00 35.16 -29.28
N LEU A 684 -31.63 35.08 -28.10
CA LEU A 684 -33.08 35.16 -27.94
C LEU A 684 -33.54 36.61 -27.76
N VAL A 685 -34.48 37.07 -28.60
CA VAL A 685 -35.03 38.43 -28.52
C VAL A 685 -36.55 38.39 -28.36
N ALA A 686 -37.07 39.24 -27.47
CA ALA A 686 -38.51 39.38 -27.29
C ALA A 686 -39.16 40.06 -28.50
N ASN A 687 -40.11 39.39 -29.13
CA ASN A 687 -41.03 39.96 -30.09
C ASN A 687 -42.45 39.47 -29.81
N GLU A 688 -43.42 40.39 -29.69
CA GLU A 688 -44.83 40.03 -29.50
C GLU A 688 -45.42 39.28 -30.69
N ASN A 689 -44.82 39.44 -31.89
CA ASN A 689 -45.21 38.74 -33.12
C ASN A 689 -43.95 38.23 -33.85
N PRO A 690 -43.39 37.07 -33.44
CA PRO A 690 -42.25 36.45 -34.12
C PRO A 690 -42.55 36.19 -35.61
N VAL A 691 -41.54 36.27 -36.46
CA VAL A 691 -41.66 36.17 -37.92
C VAL A 691 -40.83 35.01 -38.43
N ALA A 692 -41.48 33.94 -38.88
CA ALA A 692 -40.78 32.78 -39.46
C ALA A 692 -39.88 33.12 -40.66
N ASN A 693 -38.75 32.41 -40.75
CA ASN A 693 -37.71 32.47 -41.77
C ASN A 693 -37.06 33.86 -41.92
N ASN A 694 -36.84 34.57 -40.81
CA ASN A 694 -36.20 35.87 -40.75
C ASN A 694 -34.72 35.82 -40.35
N LEU A 695 -34.17 34.62 -40.06
CA LEU A 695 -32.82 34.45 -39.54
C LEU A 695 -31.76 35.05 -40.48
N LYS A 696 -30.95 35.95 -39.94
CA LYS A 696 -29.80 36.53 -40.63
C LYS A 696 -28.54 35.74 -40.32
N THR A 697 -27.81 35.33 -41.34
CA THR A 697 -26.62 34.47 -41.19
C THR A 697 -25.43 35.19 -40.55
N ASP A 698 -25.40 36.51 -40.62
CA ASP A 698 -24.36 37.39 -40.05
C ASP A 698 -24.64 37.79 -38.59
N ASP A 699 -25.90 37.71 -38.14
CA ASP A 699 -26.32 37.99 -36.76
C ASP A 699 -27.58 37.17 -36.43
N PRO A 700 -27.41 35.87 -36.07
CA PRO A 700 -28.53 34.95 -35.98
C PRO A 700 -29.29 35.13 -34.65
N ILE A 701 -30.42 35.81 -34.75
CA ILE A 701 -31.36 36.10 -33.66
C ILE A 701 -32.59 35.21 -33.81
N ILE A 702 -33.07 34.65 -32.71
CA ILE A 702 -34.31 33.89 -32.63
C ILE A 702 -35.34 34.73 -31.88
N GLU A 703 -36.47 35.01 -32.52
CA GLU A 703 -37.54 35.80 -31.92
C GLU A 703 -38.50 34.92 -31.11
N THR A 704 -38.84 35.36 -29.90
CA THR A 704 -39.78 34.63 -29.02
C THR A 704 -40.60 35.60 -28.18
N ASN A 705 -41.72 35.15 -27.61
CA ASN A 705 -42.51 35.95 -26.67
C ASN A 705 -42.32 35.46 -25.23
N PHE A 706 -42.58 36.33 -24.27
CA PHE A 706 -42.60 35.97 -22.85
C PHE A 706 -43.65 34.89 -22.59
N GLY A 707 -43.24 33.74 -22.02
CA GLY A 707 -44.13 32.63 -21.68
C GLY A 707 -44.38 31.66 -22.84
N ASP A 708 -43.67 31.83 -23.96
CA ASP A 708 -43.71 30.91 -25.10
C ASP A 708 -42.92 29.62 -24.80
N VAL A 709 -43.03 28.63 -25.67
CA VAL A 709 -42.23 27.40 -25.63
C VAL A 709 -41.49 27.28 -26.96
N ILE A 710 -40.17 27.15 -26.87
CA ILE A 710 -39.32 26.87 -28.02
C ILE A 710 -39.25 25.36 -28.18
N SER A 711 -39.61 24.86 -29.35
CA SER A 711 -39.50 23.46 -29.75
C SER A 711 -38.39 23.33 -30.78
N VAL A 712 -37.35 22.58 -30.45
CA VAL A 712 -36.20 22.30 -31.33
C VAL A 712 -36.34 20.88 -31.83
N THR A 713 -36.27 20.69 -33.15
CA THR A 713 -36.39 19.38 -33.81
C THR A 713 -35.16 19.09 -34.66
N TYR A 714 -34.52 17.95 -34.42
CA TYR A 714 -33.48 17.37 -35.26
C TYR A 714 -34.05 16.15 -35.99
N ASN A 715 -33.83 16.03 -37.30
CA ASN A 715 -34.29 14.91 -38.10
C ASN A 715 -33.11 14.02 -38.48
N ASP A 716 -32.85 13.01 -37.65
CA ASP A 716 -31.87 11.97 -37.90
C ASP A 716 -32.32 11.12 -39.10
N GLN A 717 -31.47 11.01 -40.12
CA GLN A 717 -31.78 10.26 -41.35
C GLN A 717 -31.51 8.75 -41.22
N ARG A 718 -30.81 8.31 -40.16
CA ARG A 718 -30.40 6.91 -39.94
C ARG A 718 -30.44 6.55 -38.45
N SER A 719 -31.63 6.20 -37.98
CA SER A 719 -31.82 5.70 -36.61
C SER A 719 -31.38 4.23 -36.43
N ALA A 720 -30.99 3.89 -35.19
CA ALA A 720 -30.77 2.52 -34.73
C ALA A 720 -31.97 1.57 -34.92
N ASP A 721 -33.20 2.11 -34.88
CA ASP A 721 -34.43 1.31 -34.77
C ASP A 721 -35.14 1.08 -36.11
N SER A 722 -34.88 1.90 -37.14
CA SER A 722 -35.45 1.74 -38.48
C SER A 722 -34.66 2.50 -39.55
N ALA A 723 -34.82 2.09 -40.82
CA ALA A 723 -34.33 2.84 -41.97
C ALA A 723 -35.16 4.12 -42.28
N ASP A 724 -36.14 4.43 -41.43
CA ASP A 724 -36.98 5.63 -41.55
C ASP A 724 -36.37 6.78 -40.73
N PRO A 725 -36.40 8.02 -41.23
CA PRO A 725 -35.89 9.17 -40.47
C PRO A 725 -36.60 9.33 -39.12
N LEU A 726 -35.82 9.59 -38.06
CA LEU A 726 -36.32 9.82 -36.70
C LEU A 726 -36.27 11.32 -36.37
N ALA A 727 -37.43 11.89 -36.02
CA ALA A 727 -37.52 13.26 -35.55
C ALA A 727 -37.37 13.32 -34.02
N LEU A 728 -36.27 13.89 -33.54
CA LEU A 728 -35.99 14.13 -32.13
C LEU A 728 -36.40 15.55 -31.79
N THR A 729 -37.29 15.73 -30.81
CA THR A 729 -37.83 17.05 -30.46
C THR A 729 -37.67 17.34 -28.97
N THR A 730 -37.13 18.50 -28.64
CA THR A 730 -36.97 19.01 -27.29
C THR A 730 -37.75 20.33 -27.14
N GLU A 731 -38.63 20.41 -26.15
CA GLU A 731 -39.42 21.61 -25.84
C GLU A 731 -38.92 22.28 -24.57
N ILE A 732 -38.60 23.58 -24.64
CA ILE A 732 -38.11 24.35 -23.50
C ILE A 732 -38.95 25.62 -23.32
N PRO A 733 -39.49 25.85 -22.11
CA PRO A 733 -40.27 27.04 -21.82
C PRO A 733 -39.39 28.29 -21.72
N VAL A 734 -39.87 29.39 -22.31
CA VAL A 734 -39.33 30.73 -22.15
C VAL A 734 -40.06 31.39 -20.98
N VAL A 735 -39.41 31.47 -19.83
CA VAL A 735 -40.07 31.89 -18.59
C VAL A 735 -40.28 33.39 -18.52
N VAL A 736 -41.51 33.80 -18.14
CA VAL A 736 -41.80 35.18 -17.72
C VAL A 736 -41.38 35.27 -16.27
N GLY A 737 -40.38 36.12 -15.98
CA GLY A 737 -39.83 36.27 -14.63
C GLY A 737 -40.92 36.23 -13.55
N THR A 738 -40.85 35.24 -12.67
CA THR A 738 -41.73 35.13 -11.50
C THR A 738 -41.08 35.89 -10.35
N ASN A 739 -41.87 36.68 -9.62
CA ASN A 739 -41.41 37.26 -8.35
C ASN A 739 -41.24 36.10 -7.33
N GLY A 740 -39.99 35.73 -7.03
CA GLY A 740 -39.63 34.47 -6.37
C GLY A 740 -40.06 34.29 -4.91
N LEU A 741 -40.33 33.03 -4.56
CA LEU A 741 -40.29 32.46 -3.21
C LEU A 741 -38.86 31.99 -2.93
N VAL A 742 -38.34 32.27 -1.73
CA VAL A 742 -36.93 32.10 -1.36
C VAL A 742 -36.62 30.66 -0.92
N ALA A 743 -35.65 30.02 -1.57
CA ALA A 743 -34.78 28.98 -1.02
C ALA A 743 -33.38 29.11 -1.67
N ALA A 744 -32.33 28.89 -0.88
CA ALA A 744 -30.88 29.08 -1.12
C ALA A 744 -30.43 29.81 -2.40
N PHE A 745 -29.87 31.01 -2.23
CA PHE A 745 -29.57 31.97 -3.31
C PHE A 745 -28.07 32.14 -3.58
N SER A 746 -27.72 32.33 -4.85
CA SER A 746 -26.62 33.20 -5.27
C SER A 746 -27.13 34.66 -5.20
N LYS A 747 -26.32 35.58 -4.69
CA LYS A 747 -26.67 37.01 -4.72
C LYS A 747 -26.37 37.53 -6.12
N ALA A 748 -27.39 37.92 -6.87
CA ALA A 748 -27.24 39.03 -7.80
C ALA A 748 -27.02 40.29 -6.95
N PHE A 749 -25.78 40.75 -6.88
CA PHE A 749 -25.49 42.04 -6.27
C PHE A 749 -25.84 43.11 -7.29
N ASN A 750 -26.71 44.05 -6.92
CA ASN A 750 -26.92 45.27 -7.71
C ASN A 750 -25.66 46.16 -7.77
N ASP A 751 -24.63 45.80 -7.03
CA ASP A 751 -23.35 46.48 -6.87
C ASP A 751 -22.24 45.47 -7.18
N GLU A 752 -21.61 45.64 -8.34
CA GLU A 752 -20.50 44.81 -8.84
C GLU A 752 -19.36 44.70 -7.83
N GLU A 753 -19.06 45.79 -7.09
CA GLU A 753 -17.99 45.80 -6.09
C GLU A 753 -18.33 44.90 -4.91
N LEU A 754 -19.59 44.90 -4.47
CA LEU A 754 -20.07 44.01 -3.43
C LEU A 754 -20.13 42.54 -3.91
N ALA A 755 -20.37 42.32 -5.20
CA ALA A 755 -20.37 41.00 -5.82
C ALA A 755 -19.00 40.35 -5.76
N VAL A 756 -18.03 41.09 -6.26
CA VAL A 756 -16.64 40.66 -6.32
C VAL A 756 -16.08 40.50 -4.91
N GLU A 757 -16.34 41.44 -4.01
CA GLU A 757 -15.90 41.31 -2.60
C GLU A 757 -16.52 40.08 -1.92
N THR A 758 -17.78 39.74 -2.21
CA THR A 758 -18.38 38.53 -1.61
C THR A 758 -17.77 37.25 -2.18
N LYS A 759 -17.53 37.17 -3.50
CA LYS A 759 -16.85 36.01 -4.09
C LYS A 759 -15.42 35.87 -3.57
N PHE A 760 -14.70 36.98 -3.34
CA PHE A 760 -13.41 36.96 -2.65
C PHE A 760 -13.53 36.42 -1.21
N ARG A 761 -14.54 36.85 -0.44
CA ARG A 761 -14.77 36.31 0.91
C ARG A 761 -15.07 34.82 0.91
N ILE A 762 -15.79 34.33 -0.10
CA ILE A 762 -16.06 32.90 -0.26
C ILE A 762 -14.77 32.14 -0.55
N ALA A 763 -13.95 32.60 -1.49
CA ALA A 763 -12.65 32.00 -1.77
C ALA A 763 -11.73 32.02 -0.54
N GLU A 764 -11.66 33.15 0.18
CA GLU A 764 -10.91 33.26 1.45
C GLU A 764 -11.45 32.28 2.51
N SER A 765 -12.77 32.07 2.59
CA SER A 765 -13.38 31.12 3.52
C SER A 765 -12.99 29.67 3.20
N TYR A 766 -12.97 29.30 1.91
CA TYR A 766 -12.46 27.99 1.49
C TYR A 766 -10.99 27.81 1.87
N PHE A 767 -10.17 28.86 1.76
CA PHE A 767 -8.78 28.80 2.18
C PHE A 767 -8.62 28.60 3.71
N GLU A 768 -9.50 29.19 4.52
CA GLU A 768 -9.51 28.95 5.98
C GLU A 768 -10.04 27.56 6.35
N LEU A 769 -11.04 27.04 5.63
CA LEU A 769 -11.50 25.65 5.79
C LEU A 769 -10.39 24.67 5.46
N PHE A 770 -9.67 24.89 4.36
CA PHE A 770 -8.48 24.13 3.99
C PHE A 770 -7.46 24.08 5.15
N LYS A 771 -7.11 25.23 5.75
CA LYS A 771 -6.19 25.25 6.90
C LYS A 771 -6.73 24.44 8.08
N SER A 772 -8.02 24.58 8.39
CA SER A 772 -8.66 23.83 9.46
C SER A 772 -8.65 22.33 9.20
N HIS A 773 -8.93 21.88 7.97
CA HIS A 773 -8.90 20.47 7.59
C HIS A 773 -7.49 19.89 7.59
N LYS A 774 -6.50 20.68 7.17
CA LYS A 774 -5.07 20.34 7.26
C LYS A 774 -4.61 20.17 8.71
N GLU A 775 -5.07 21.01 9.64
CA GLU A 775 -4.73 20.89 11.07
C GLU A 775 -5.29 19.62 11.73
N ILE A 776 -6.44 19.13 11.28
CA ILE A 776 -7.11 17.93 11.83
C ILE A 776 -6.84 16.66 11.02
N GLY A 777 -6.05 16.73 9.95
CA GLY A 777 -5.62 15.58 9.13
C GLY A 777 -6.71 15.01 8.21
N ARG A 778 -7.55 15.85 7.60
CA ARG A 778 -8.62 15.45 6.65
C ARG A 778 -8.20 15.70 5.20
N ASP A 779 -7.59 14.67 4.59
CA ASP A 779 -6.89 14.82 3.32
C ASP A 779 -7.79 14.90 2.07
N GLU A 780 -9.01 14.36 2.10
CA GLU A 780 -9.94 14.46 0.97
C GLU A 780 -10.62 15.84 0.97
N GLU A 781 -11.08 16.28 2.14
CA GLU A 781 -11.77 17.56 2.28
C GLU A 781 -10.84 18.76 2.05
N GLN A 782 -9.55 18.66 2.40
CA GLN A 782 -8.59 19.74 2.10
C GLN A 782 -8.45 19.98 0.58
N LEU A 783 -8.51 18.92 -0.24
CA LEU A 783 -8.40 19.02 -1.70
C LEU A 783 -9.67 19.65 -2.29
N VAL A 784 -10.84 19.22 -1.82
CA VAL A 784 -12.13 19.78 -2.23
C VAL A 784 -12.23 21.27 -1.92
N ASP A 785 -11.76 21.71 -0.75
CA ASP A 785 -11.74 23.12 -0.36
C ASP A 785 -10.85 23.96 -1.29
N LEU A 786 -9.65 23.46 -1.59
CA LEU A 786 -8.71 24.15 -2.49
C LEU A 786 -9.26 24.25 -3.92
N GLU A 787 -9.84 23.19 -4.45
CA GLU A 787 -10.44 23.19 -5.80
C GLU A 787 -11.66 24.11 -5.87
N SER A 788 -12.51 24.09 -4.84
CA SER A 788 -13.69 24.97 -4.75
C SER A 788 -13.30 26.44 -4.70
N GLY A 789 -12.32 26.80 -3.87
CA GLY A 789 -11.82 28.17 -3.78
C GLY A 789 -11.20 28.66 -5.10
N ARG A 790 -10.43 27.80 -5.78
CA ARG A 790 -9.85 28.11 -7.10
C ARG A 790 -10.93 28.33 -8.16
N ARG A 791 -11.96 27.48 -8.21
CA ARG A 791 -13.09 27.61 -9.15
C ARG A 791 -13.81 28.95 -8.99
N ILE A 792 -14.10 29.35 -7.74
CA ILE A 792 -14.75 30.64 -7.45
C ILE A 792 -13.90 31.82 -7.94
N LEU A 793 -12.56 31.76 -7.82
CA LEU A 793 -11.68 32.82 -8.29
C LEU A 793 -11.59 32.90 -9.83
N GLN A 794 -11.65 31.77 -10.53
CA GLN A 794 -11.76 31.73 -11.99
C GLN A 794 -13.08 32.33 -12.46
N GLU A 795 -14.19 31.98 -11.81
CA GLU A 795 -15.51 32.56 -12.05
C GLU A 795 -15.51 34.09 -11.85
N VAL A 796 -14.83 34.61 -10.82
CA VAL A 796 -14.65 36.07 -10.64
C VAL A 796 -13.89 36.70 -11.80
N MET A 797 -12.84 36.03 -12.28
CA MET A 797 -12.00 36.53 -13.38
C MET A 797 -12.78 36.61 -14.71
N GLU A 798 -13.68 35.66 -14.93
CA GLU A 798 -14.52 35.58 -16.13
C GLU A 798 -15.73 36.53 -16.07
N ASP A 799 -16.43 36.56 -14.94
CA ASP A 799 -17.64 37.36 -14.76
C ASP A 799 -17.34 38.86 -14.57
N TYR A 800 -16.18 39.16 -13.98
CA TYR A 800 -15.75 40.52 -13.66
C TYR A 800 -14.32 40.78 -14.13
N PRO A 801 -14.07 40.82 -15.46
CA PRO A 801 -12.73 40.98 -16.04
C PRO A 801 -12.17 42.41 -15.89
N ASP A 802 -12.57 43.15 -14.85
CA ASP A 802 -12.05 44.48 -14.56
C ASP A 802 -10.58 44.36 -14.12
N PRO A 803 -9.64 45.05 -14.81
CA PRO A 803 -8.22 45.06 -14.48
C PRO A 803 -7.91 45.37 -13.02
N LYS A 804 -8.78 46.09 -12.29
CA LYS A 804 -8.57 46.41 -10.87
C LYS A 804 -8.58 45.17 -9.95
N TYR A 805 -9.25 44.09 -10.35
CA TYR A 805 -9.35 42.86 -9.55
C TYR A 805 -8.27 41.84 -9.91
N VAL A 806 -7.75 41.89 -11.14
CA VAL A 806 -6.76 40.93 -11.66
C VAL A 806 -5.58 40.71 -10.70
N PRO A 807 -4.93 41.75 -10.13
CA PRO A 807 -3.82 41.52 -9.20
C PRO A 807 -4.20 40.68 -7.97
N ARG A 808 -5.40 40.89 -7.40
CA ARG A 808 -5.88 40.15 -6.24
C ARG A 808 -6.29 38.73 -6.61
N ILE A 809 -6.98 38.55 -7.74
CA ILE A 809 -7.37 37.24 -8.26
C ILE A 809 -6.13 36.39 -8.55
N SER A 810 -5.20 36.92 -9.35
CA SER A 810 -3.95 36.24 -9.71
C SER A 810 -3.12 35.87 -8.47
N TYR A 811 -3.11 36.72 -7.44
CA TYR A 811 -2.39 36.43 -6.21
C TYR A 811 -3.03 35.26 -5.44
N LEU A 812 -4.35 35.27 -5.29
CA LEU A 812 -5.08 34.21 -4.61
C LEU A 812 -5.02 32.90 -5.41
N LEU A 813 -5.23 32.93 -6.72
CA LEU A 813 -5.07 31.75 -7.59
C LEU A 813 -3.67 31.14 -7.44
N GLY A 814 -2.63 31.99 -7.41
CA GLY A 814 -1.27 31.55 -7.12
C GLY A 814 -1.14 30.84 -5.78
N GLN A 815 -1.80 31.34 -4.71
CA GLN A 815 -1.77 30.71 -3.39
C GLN A 815 -2.48 29.35 -3.38
N PHE A 816 -3.65 29.25 -4.01
CA PHE A 816 -4.37 27.99 -4.12
C PHE A 816 -3.57 26.95 -4.93
N SER A 817 -3.02 27.35 -6.09
CA SER A 817 -2.16 26.48 -6.89
C SER A 817 -0.87 26.08 -6.17
N GLN A 818 -0.30 26.97 -5.34
CA GLN A 818 0.87 26.65 -4.52
C GLN A 818 0.55 25.55 -3.50
N GLU A 819 -0.56 25.67 -2.76
CA GLU A 819 -0.95 24.65 -1.77
C GLU A 819 -1.35 23.31 -2.44
N LEU A 820 -1.84 23.34 -3.68
CA LEU A 820 -2.10 22.14 -4.50
C LEU A 820 -0.82 21.48 -5.07
N GLY A 821 0.37 22.05 -4.83
CA GLY A 821 1.63 21.57 -5.41
C GLY A 821 1.76 21.81 -6.92
N GLN A 822 0.90 22.64 -7.50
CA GLN A 822 0.90 22.99 -8.92
C GLN A 822 1.84 24.18 -9.18
N TRP A 823 3.14 23.96 -8.98
CA TRP A 823 4.16 25.01 -8.97
C TRP A 823 4.15 25.88 -10.24
N SER A 824 4.00 25.26 -11.42
CA SER A 824 3.97 25.97 -12.71
C SER A 824 2.78 26.92 -12.84
N GLN A 825 1.60 26.49 -12.38
CA GLN A 825 0.38 27.32 -12.39
C GLN A 825 0.46 28.44 -11.36
N ALA A 826 1.05 28.16 -10.19
CA ALA A 826 1.29 29.16 -9.16
C ALA A 826 2.23 30.27 -9.67
N ILE A 827 3.35 29.88 -10.27
CA ILE A 827 4.33 30.79 -10.89
C ILE A 827 3.67 31.63 -11.98
N ALA A 828 2.94 31.01 -12.92
CA ALA A 828 2.23 31.73 -13.98
C ALA A 828 1.24 32.76 -13.42
N SER A 829 0.52 32.41 -12.35
CA SER A 829 -0.43 33.31 -11.70
C SER A 829 0.26 34.50 -11.05
N TYR A 830 1.38 34.30 -10.35
CA TYR A 830 2.16 35.40 -9.78
C TYR A 830 2.83 36.27 -10.84
N GLU A 831 3.29 35.67 -11.93
CA GLU A 831 3.95 36.37 -13.04
C GLU A 831 3.03 37.39 -13.71
N VAL A 832 1.72 37.13 -13.80
CA VAL A 832 0.73 38.09 -14.31
C VAL A 832 0.80 39.42 -13.56
N ILE A 833 0.94 39.38 -12.23
CA ILE A 833 1.04 40.59 -11.40
C ILE A 833 2.32 41.34 -11.71
N LEU A 834 3.43 40.62 -11.89
CA LEU A 834 4.76 41.21 -12.10
C LEU A 834 4.91 41.81 -13.49
N GLN A 835 4.32 41.20 -14.51
CA GLN A 835 4.40 41.67 -15.89
C GLN A 835 3.42 42.80 -16.17
N GLN A 836 2.18 42.70 -15.68
CA GLN A 836 1.10 43.63 -16.04
C GLN A 836 0.84 44.69 -14.98
N TYR A 837 1.20 44.43 -13.72
CA TYR A 837 0.87 45.27 -12.56
C TYR A 837 2.06 45.47 -11.62
N ALA A 838 3.26 45.71 -12.18
CA ALA A 838 4.51 45.82 -11.43
C ALA A 838 4.51 46.88 -10.30
N ASP A 839 3.69 47.92 -10.41
CA ASP A 839 3.54 48.99 -9.40
C ASP A 839 2.48 48.67 -8.33
N HIS A 840 1.78 47.54 -8.43
CA HIS A 840 0.71 47.15 -7.50
C HIS A 840 1.27 46.76 -6.12
N THR A 841 0.49 46.98 -5.05
CA THR A 841 0.92 46.69 -3.68
C THR A 841 1.24 45.23 -3.43
N LEU A 842 0.65 44.32 -4.22
CA LEU A 842 0.91 42.87 -4.18
C LEU A 842 2.12 42.43 -5.00
N ALA A 843 2.70 43.29 -5.85
CA ALA A 843 3.83 42.89 -6.69
C ALA A 843 5.05 42.41 -5.88
N PRO A 844 5.44 43.04 -4.75
CA PRO A 844 6.50 42.49 -3.90
C PRO A 844 6.13 41.13 -3.31
N ASP A 845 4.90 40.95 -2.85
CA ASP A 845 4.43 39.67 -2.29
C ASP A 845 4.37 38.57 -3.36
N ALA A 846 3.92 38.89 -4.57
CA ALA A 846 3.88 37.98 -5.71
C ALA A 846 5.28 37.55 -6.14
N GLN A 847 6.23 38.48 -6.24
CA GLN A 847 7.64 38.17 -6.53
C GLN A 847 8.24 37.26 -5.46
N PHE A 848 7.94 37.52 -4.19
CA PHE A 848 8.38 36.67 -3.09
C PHE A 848 7.76 35.28 -3.18
N LYS A 849 6.45 35.18 -3.39
CA LYS A 849 5.72 33.91 -3.49
C LYS A 849 6.17 33.08 -4.70
N MET A 850 6.39 33.71 -5.84
CA MET A 850 6.98 33.06 -7.02
C MET A 850 8.36 32.47 -6.71
N ALA A 851 9.21 33.20 -5.99
CA ALA A 851 10.50 32.69 -5.55
C ALA A 851 10.37 31.52 -4.55
N GLN A 852 9.36 31.52 -3.68
CA GLN A 852 9.06 30.38 -2.82
C GLN A 852 8.61 29.16 -3.63
N CYS A 853 7.81 29.34 -4.69
CA CYS A 853 7.40 28.24 -5.56
C CYS A 853 8.61 27.59 -6.26
N PHE A 854 9.57 28.39 -6.75
CA PHE A 854 10.83 27.86 -7.30
C PHE A 854 11.67 27.14 -6.23
N GLU A 855 11.72 27.66 -5.00
CA GLU A 855 12.42 27.01 -3.89
C GLU A 855 11.78 25.66 -3.53
N GLU A 856 10.45 25.59 -3.49
CA GLU A 856 9.68 24.40 -3.14
C GLU A 856 9.64 23.37 -4.28
N SER A 857 9.77 23.79 -5.55
CA SER A 857 9.93 22.88 -6.70
C SER A 857 11.33 22.28 -6.82
N GLY A 858 12.31 22.82 -6.07
CA GLY A 858 13.70 22.38 -6.08
C GLY A 858 14.64 23.20 -6.98
N ASP A 859 14.10 24.20 -7.68
CA ASP A 859 14.79 25.07 -8.64
C ASP A 859 15.37 26.30 -7.92
N PHE A 860 16.38 26.08 -7.07
CA PHE A 860 16.88 27.14 -6.20
C PHE A 860 17.64 28.25 -6.93
N ASP A 861 18.23 27.97 -8.10
CA ASP A 861 18.93 29.00 -8.89
C ASP A 861 17.92 30.05 -9.41
N GLU A 862 16.78 29.59 -9.90
CA GLU A 862 15.63 30.40 -10.31
C GLU A 862 15.00 31.11 -9.10
N ALA A 863 14.88 30.42 -7.96
CA ALA A 863 14.44 31.04 -6.72
C ALA A 863 15.36 32.19 -6.30
N LEU A 864 16.68 32.01 -6.41
CA LEU A 864 17.67 33.02 -6.07
C LEU A 864 17.58 34.22 -7.02
N GLU A 865 17.41 33.99 -8.33
CA GLU A 865 17.18 35.07 -9.29
C GLU A 865 15.89 35.86 -8.95
N ALA A 866 14.81 35.16 -8.64
CA ALA A 866 13.54 35.78 -8.25
C ALA A 866 13.66 36.56 -6.92
N TYR A 867 14.40 36.04 -5.96
CA TYR A 867 14.71 36.70 -4.69
C TYR A 867 15.61 37.94 -4.86
N VAL A 868 16.63 37.87 -5.71
CA VAL A 868 17.50 39.01 -6.05
C VAL A 868 16.69 40.08 -6.77
N THR A 869 15.80 39.68 -7.67
CA THR A 869 14.87 40.57 -8.37
C THR A 869 13.96 41.29 -7.38
N LEU A 870 13.42 40.61 -6.36
CA LEU A 870 12.66 41.26 -5.29
C LEU A 870 13.48 42.37 -4.61
N ALA A 871 14.74 42.08 -4.25
CA ALA A 871 15.61 43.03 -3.57
C ALA A 871 16.00 44.23 -4.45
N ALA A 872 16.14 44.01 -5.76
CA ALA A 872 16.50 45.04 -6.74
C ALA A 872 15.31 45.94 -7.11
N THR A 873 14.16 45.32 -7.40
CA THR A 873 12.96 46.01 -7.88
C THR A 873 12.16 46.64 -6.73
N PHE A 874 12.15 46.01 -5.56
CA PHE A 874 11.38 46.45 -4.39
C PHE A 874 12.27 46.65 -3.14
N PRO A 875 13.30 47.52 -3.18
CA PRO A 875 14.36 47.61 -2.16
C PRO A 875 13.89 48.02 -0.75
N LYS A 876 12.65 48.53 -0.64
CA LYS A 876 11.98 48.94 0.60
C LYS A 876 11.00 47.89 1.14
N SER A 877 10.80 46.76 0.45
CA SER A 877 9.87 45.72 0.88
C SER A 877 10.33 45.12 2.21
N PRO A 878 9.42 44.94 3.19
CA PRO A 878 9.75 44.26 4.44
C PRO A 878 10.14 42.79 4.22
N LEU A 879 9.72 42.18 3.10
CA LEU A 879 10.01 40.79 2.75
C LEU A 879 11.49 40.52 2.45
N ILE A 880 12.28 41.55 2.16
CA ILE A 880 13.72 41.39 1.89
C ILE A 880 14.42 40.73 3.09
N ALA A 881 14.01 41.06 4.31
CA ALA A 881 14.57 40.45 5.52
C ALA A 881 14.34 38.92 5.51
N SER A 882 13.10 38.49 5.26
CA SER A 882 12.74 37.06 5.15
C SER A 882 13.48 36.35 4.03
N VAL A 883 13.64 37.02 2.88
CA VAL A 883 14.40 36.49 1.73
C VAL A 883 15.86 36.28 2.07
N MET A 884 16.52 37.26 2.69
CA MET A 884 17.93 37.14 3.05
C MET A 884 18.16 36.01 4.07
N ILE A 885 17.21 35.80 4.99
CA ILE A 885 17.23 34.66 5.91
C ILE A 885 17.14 33.35 5.14
N ARG A 886 16.20 33.20 4.21
CA ARG A 886 16.05 32.00 3.38
C ARG A 886 17.29 31.70 2.55
N ILE A 887 17.84 32.70 1.87
CA ILE A 887 19.08 32.57 1.08
C ILE A 887 20.24 32.13 1.98
N SER A 888 20.43 32.79 3.13
CA SER A 888 21.48 32.44 4.08
C SER A 888 21.32 31.00 4.59
N ASP A 889 20.10 30.58 4.89
CA ASP A 889 19.79 29.25 5.42
C ASP A 889 20.00 28.16 4.37
N HIS A 890 19.63 28.42 3.12
CA HIS A 890 19.92 27.53 2.01
C HIS A 890 21.42 27.31 1.85
N PHE A 891 22.21 28.38 1.71
CA PHE A 891 23.66 28.25 1.54
C PHE A 891 24.34 27.63 2.76
N TYR A 892 23.81 27.85 3.97
CA TYR A 892 24.31 27.20 5.18
C TYR A 892 24.04 25.69 5.17
N LYS A 893 22.87 25.25 4.69
CA LYS A 893 22.54 23.82 4.52
C LYS A 893 23.31 23.17 3.38
N ALA A 894 23.56 23.90 2.30
CA ALA A 894 24.38 23.48 1.16
C ALA A 894 25.90 23.53 1.46
N GLU A 895 26.28 23.76 2.73
CA GLU A 895 27.66 23.86 3.22
C GLU A 895 28.51 24.96 2.56
N ASN A 896 27.89 25.88 1.83
CA ASN A 896 28.53 27.07 1.29
C ASN A 896 28.51 28.19 2.35
N TYR A 897 29.29 27.97 3.40
CA TYR A 897 29.31 28.81 4.58
C TYR A 897 29.78 30.25 4.32
N VAL A 898 30.66 30.45 3.32
CA VAL A 898 31.14 31.80 2.95
C VAL A 898 30.00 32.67 2.46
N ILE A 899 29.20 32.16 1.52
CA ILE A 899 28.08 32.92 0.95
C ILE A 899 26.99 33.13 2.01
N ALA A 900 26.67 32.09 2.80
CA ALA A 900 25.73 32.20 3.91
C ALA A 900 26.12 33.33 4.88
N ALA A 901 27.39 33.38 5.27
CA ALA A 901 27.90 34.41 6.16
C ALA A 901 27.85 35.81 5.53
N GLN A 902 28.21 35.96 4.25
CA GLN A 902 28.13 37.25 3.53
C GLN A 902 26.70 37.79 3.42
N VAL A 903 25.72 36.91 3.17
CA VAL A 903 24.30 37.30 3.13
C VAL A 903 23.81 37.70 4.52
N GLY A 904 24.21 36.95 5.56
CA GLY A 904 23.91 37.28 6.95
C GLY A 904 24.55 38.59 7.41
N GLU A 905 25.80 38.89 7.03
CA GLU A 905 26.46 40.18 7.31
C GLU A 905 25.66 41.35 6.72
N LYS A 906 25.28 41.26 5.44
CA LYS A 906 24.44 42.27 4.78
C LYS A 906 23.07 42.41 5.44
N PHE A 907 22.49 41.32 5.96
CA PHE A 907 21.23 41.35 6.68
C PHE A 907 21.36 42.21 7.94
N LEU A 908 22.44 42.02 8.70
CA LEU A 908 22.70 42.76 9.93
C LEU A 908 22.98 44.25 9.67
N GLU A 909 23.67 44.57 8.57
CA GLU A 909 23.89 45.95 8.15
C GLU A 909 22.59 46.69 7.81
N LYS A 910 21.63 45.98 7.18
CA LYS A 910 20.37 46.59 6.71
C LYS A 910 19.22 46.50 7.73
N PHE A 911 19.21 45.47 8.57
CA PHE A 911 18.08 45.10 9.44
C PHE A 911 18.53 44.79 10.88
N GLU A 912 19.38 45.64 11.45
CA GLU A 912 19.95 45.49 12.80
C GLU A 912 18.90 45.28 13.91
N ALA A 913 17.71 45.88 13.77
CA ALA A 913 16.61 45.81 14.75
C ALA A 913 15.56 44.72 14.46
N HIS A 914 15.79 43.83 13.47
CA HIS A 914 14.84 42.76 13.15
C HIS A 914 14.79 41.70 14.25
N GLU A 915 13.64 41.05 14.47
CA GLU A 915 13.45 39.97 15.45
C GLU A 915 14.36 38.75 15.25
N HIS A 916 15.04 38.67 14.10
CA HIS A 916 15.92 37.56 13.73
C HIS A 916 17.38 38.01 13.63
N ALA A 917 17.69 39.27 13.94
CA ALA A 917 19.04 39.81 13.88
C ALA A 917 19.98 39.10 14.87
N GLN A 918 19.51 38.79 16.08
CA GLN A 918 20.28 38.05 17.07
C GLN A 918 20.67 36.66 16.55
N ARG A 919 19.66 35.90 16.06
CA ARG A 919 19.87 34.56 15.51
C ARG A 919 20.76 34.57 14.28
N MET A 920 20.58 35.55 13.39
CA MET A 920 21.39 35.71 12.18
C MET A 920 22.85 36.04 12.52
N ALA A 921 23.09 36.98 13.43
CA ALA A 921 24.43 37.36 13.86
C ALA A 921 25.20 36.19 14.49
N PHE A 922 24.53 35.39 15.29
CA PHE A 922 25.12 34.16 15.82
C PHE A 922 25.43 33.14 14.70
N ARG A 923 24.50 32.96 13.75
CA ARG A 923 24.65 32.04 12.60
C ARG A 923 25.79 32.46 11.65
N VAL A 924 26.04 33.75 11.46
CA VAL A 924 27.20 34.27 10.70
C VAL A 924 28.52 33.80 11.35
N GLY A 925 28.64 33.93 12.68
CA GLY A 925 29.81 33.43 13.41
C GLY A 925 29.99 31.92 13.27
N GLN A 926 28.88 31.16 13.34
CA GLN A 926 28.90 29.71 13.14
C GLN A 926 29.32 29.33 11.71
N ALA A 927 28.85 30.06 10.70
CA ALA A 927 29.21 29.83 9.31
C ALA A 927 30.72 30.03 9.10
N TYR A 928 31.30 31.15 9.56
CA TYR A 928 32.76 31.34 9.48
C TYR A 928 33.54 30.30 10.27
N TYR A 929 33.05 29.88 11.44
CA TYR A 929 33.71 28.84 12.23
C TYR A 929 33.73 27.50 11.49
N LYS A 930 32.60 27.10 10.89
CA LYS A 930 32.50 25.87 10.09
C LYS A 930 33.35 25.93 8.81
N ASN A 931 33.53 27.12 8.24
CA ASN A 931 34.42 27.33 7.10
C ASN A 931 35.92 27.43 7.48
N GLU A 932 36.25 27.23 8.76
CA GLU A 932 37.61 27.35 9.30
C GLU A 932 38.23 28.78 9.20
N GLU A 933 37.41 29.79 8.90
CA GLU A 933 37.80 31.21 8.96
C GLU A 933 37.75 31.71 10.41
N PHE A 934 38.54 31.08 11.28
CA PHE A 934 38.47 31.23 12.73
C PHE A 934 38.67 32.68 13.23
N VAL A 935 39.48 33.49 12.54
CA VAL A 935 39.66 34.91 12.89
C VAL A 935 38.36 35.68 12.69
N ARG A 936 37.72 35.53 11.53
CA ARG A 936 36.45 36.20 11.21
C ARG A 936 35.31 35.66 12.07
N ALA A 937 35.27 34.36 12.33
CA ALA A 937 34.31 33.76 13.25
C ALA A 937 34.39 34.40 14.64
N ALA A 938 35.60 34.56 15.17
CA ALA A 938 35.84 35.20 16.45
C ALA A 938 35.38 36.66 16.47
N GLU A 939 35.68 37.41 15.41
CA GLU A 939 35.23 38.80 15.23
C GLU A 939 33.70 38.91 15.13
N SER A 940 33.05 38.00 14.42
CA SER A 940 31.58 37.96 14.28
C SER A 940 30.89 37.63 15.60
N PHE A 941 31.37 36.63 16.35
CA PHE A 941 30.85 36.33 17.68
C PHE A 941 31.12 37.46 18.69
N ASP A 942 32.29 38.10 18.61
CA ASP A 942 32.56 39.31 19.39
C ASP A 942 31.58 40.43 19.05
N ASN A 943 31.28 40.63 17.76
CA ASN A 943 30.31 41.62 17.32
C ASN A 943 28.90 41.28 17.82
N PHE A 944 28.49 40.02 17.75
CA PHE A 944 27.23 39.54 18.32
C PHE A 944 27.10 39.93 19.81
N THR A 945 28.12 39.65 20.63
CA THR A 945 28.09 39.98 22.07
C THR A 945 28.13 41.49 22.36
N LYS A 946 28.53 42.32 21.38
CA LYS A 946 28.50 43.79 21.50
C LYS A 946 27.15 44.36 21.09
N LEU A 947 26.58 43.86 20.00
CA LEU A 947 25.29 44.31 19.46
C LEU A 947 24.11 43.82 20.31
N PHE A 948 24.21 42.61 20.86
CA PHE A 948 23.14 41.96 21.62
C PHE A 948 23.63 41.48 23.00
N PRO A 949 24.02 42.40 23.89
CA PRO A 949 24.64 42.06 25.17
C PRO A 949 23.69 41.34 26.15
N ASP A 950 22.38 41.57 26.04
CA ASP A 950 21.34 41.00 26.91
C ASP A 950 20.70 39.72 26.33
N ASP A 951 21.16 39.23 25.18
CA ASP A 951 20.61 38.04 24.52
C ASP A 951 21.00 36.75 25.28
N SER A 952 20.11 35.75 25.27
CA SER A 952 20.33 34.48 25.96
C SER A 952 21.54 33.71 25.40
N LEU A 953 21.87 33.92 24.12
CA LEU A 953 23.05 33.34 23.47
C LEU A 953 24.33 34.15 23.74
N GLY A 954 24.30 35.23 24.53
CA GLY A 954 25.47 36.05 24.85
C GLY A 954 26.62 35.24 25.47
N ALA A 955 26.28 34.28 26.35
CA ALA A 955 27.26 33.37 26.96
C ALA A 955 27.90 32.43 25.93
N ASP A 956 27.08 31.83 25.06
CA ASP A 956 27.53 30.99 23.94
C ASP A 956 28.38 31.79 22.95
N GLY A 957 28.00 33.02 22.63
CA GLY A 957 28.75 33.90 21.74
C GLY A 957 30.15 34.18 22.28
N LEU A 958 30.31 34.47 23.57
CA LEU A 958 31.62 34.65 24.19
C LEU A 958 32.44 33.35 24.21
N PHE A 959 31.81 32.21 24.42
CA PHE A 959 32.48 30.91 24.39
C PHE A 959 32.98 30.58 22.97
N TRP A 960 32.12 30.68 21.96
CA TRP A 960 32.46 30.41 20.57
C TRP A 960 33.44 31.43 20.00
N SER A 961 33.41 32.69 20.42
CA SER A 961 34.46 33.66 20.15
C SER A 961 35.82 33.19 20.72
N GLY A 962 35.84 32.75 21.98
CA GLY A 962 37.04 32.20 22.61
C GLY A 962 37.57 30.97 21.89
N GLU A 963 36.69 30.05 21.50
CA GLU A 963 37.05 28.85 20.74
C GLU A 963 37.60 29.19 19.35
N SER A 964 36.97 30.15 18.67
CA SER A 964 37.44 30.66 17.37
C SER A 964 38.84 31.27 17.48
N TYR A 965 39.09 32.15 18.46
CA TYR A 965 40.44 32.69 18.66
C TYR A 965 41.48 31.60 19.02
N ARG A 966 41.08 30.58 19.78
CA ARG A 966 41.97 29.46 20.13
C ARG A 966 42.34 28.66 18.88
N MET A 967 41.36 28.34 18.03
CA MET A 967 41.59 27.67 16.75
C MET A 967 42.44 28.53 15.79
N ALA A 968 42.29 29.85 15.85
CA ALA A 968 43.16 30.81 15.16
C ALA A 968 44.57 30.98 15.79
N LYS A 969 44.89 30.21 16.85
CA LYS A 969 46.15 30.28 17.62
C LYS A 969 46.39 31.63 18.32
N ASN A 970 45.34 32.41 18.52
CA ASN A 970 45.39 33.67 19.24
C ASN A 970 44.97 33.48 20.71
N ASN A 971 45.85 32.84 21.47
CA ASN A 971 45.57 32.42 22.85
C ASN A 971 45.31 33.60 23.79
N GLN A 972 45.88 34.77 23.52
CA GLN A 972 45.63 35.99 24.29
C GLN A 972 44.16 36.41 24.23
N PHE A 973 43.58 36.51 23.03
CA PHE A 973 42.17 36.89 22.88
C PHE A 973 41.23 35.77 23.34
N ALA A 974 41.57 34.50 23.06
CA ALA A 974 40.81 33.35 23.56
C ALA A 974 40.70 33.35 25.09
N PHE A 975 41.82 33.52 25.79
CA PHE A 975 41.88 33.61 27.24
C PHE A 975 40.97 34.71 27.80
N ARG A 976 41.00 35.91 27.20
CA ARG A 976 40.17 37.04 27.60
C ARG A 976 38.67 36.76 27.41
N ARG A 977 38.28 36.12 26.30
CA ARG A 977 36.87 35.81 26.01
C ARG A 977 36.32 34.71 26.90
N TYR A 978 37.08 33.65 27.17
CA TYR A 978 36.66 32.63 28.13
C TYR A 978 36.53 33.20 29.56
N ASN A 979 37.45 34.07 29.99
CA ASN A 979 37.32 34.73 31.29
C ASN A 979 36.09 35.63 31.34
N ARG A 980 35.84 36.41 30.29
CA ARG A 980 34.64 37.24 30.19
C ARG A 980 33.36 36.38 30.24
N CYS A 981 33.30 35.28 29.49
CA CYS A 981 32.18 34.31 29.56
C CYS A 981 31.96 33.79 30.99
N ARG A 982 33.05 33.39 31.66
CA ARG A 982 33.02 32.88 33.04
C ARG A 982 32.53 33.91 34.06
N TRP A 983 32.89 35.18 33.88
CA TRP A 983 32.58 36.27 34.82
C TRP A 983 31.22 36.90 34.57
N ASP A 984 30.91 37.20 33.31
CA ASP A 984 29.68 37.88 32.91
C ASP A 984 28.48 36.90 33.00
N PHE A 985 28.70 35.60 32.75
CA PHE A 985 27.63 34.57 32.72
C PHE A 985 27.97 33.31 33.57
N PRO A 986 28.25 33.45 34.88
CA PRO A 986 28.85 32.40 35.70
C PRO A 986 27.98 31.15 35.90
N ALA A 987 26.67 31.26 35.69
CA ALA A 987 25.69 30.17 35.82
C ALA A 987 25.38 29.45 34.49
N SER A 988 25.87 29.95 33.35
CA SER A 988 25.61 29.36 32.03
C SER A 988 26.41 28.07 31.80
N GLU A 989 25.89 27.16 30.97
CA GLU A 989 26.64 25.98 30.51
C GLU A 989 27.92 26.39 29.75
N ALA A 990 27.84 27.42 28.91
CA ALA A 990 28.98 28.00 28.20
C ALA A 990 30.13 28.40 29.16
N ALA A 991 29.82 28.95 30.35
CA ALA A 991 30.82 29.27 31.36
C ALA A 991 31.49 28.03 31.98
N LYS A 992 30.79 26.89 32.09
CA LYS A 992 31.41 25.62 32.51
C LYS A 992 32.41 25.14 31.46
N PHE A 993 32.04 25.19 30.18
CA PHE A 993 32.96 24.85 29.08
C PHE A 993 34.15 25.82 29.03
N ALA A 994 33.93 27.12 29.20
CA ALA A 994 35.00 28.12 29.27
C ALA A 994 35.98 27.86 30.42
N ARG A 995 35.50 27.44 31.61
CA ARG A 995 36.38 27.02 32.73
C ARG A 995 37.24 25.82 32.35
N GLY A 996 36.67 24.84 31.66
CA GLY A 996 37.41 23.69 31.15
C GLY A 996 38.50 24.12 30.15
N ARG A 997 38.19 25.04 29.22
CA ARG A 997 39.17 25.56 28.25
C ARG A 997 40.28 26.39 28.90
N LEU A 998 39.96 27.18 29.93
CA LEU A 998 40.95 27.95 30.70
C LEU A 998 41.96 27.08 31.46
N ALA A 999 41.63 25.82 31.73
CA ALA A 999 42.54 24.86 32.36
C ALA A 999 43.53 24.20 31.38
N LEU A 1000 43.43 24.49 30.07
CA LEU A 1000 44.36 23.96 29.08
C LEU A 1000 45.78 24.56 29.28
N PRO A 1001 46.86 23.78 29.03
CA PRO A 1001 48.23 24.25 29.22
C PRO A 1001 48.55 25.58 28.53
N GLU A 1002 48.01 25.77 27.33
CA GLU A 1002 48.19 26.99 26.54
C GLU A 1002 47.52 28.23 27.16
N MET A 1003 46.40 28.06 27.87
CA MET A 1003 45.69 29.14 28.57
C MET A 1003 46.33 29.45 29.93
N LEU A 1004 46.87 28.44 30.61
CA LEU A 1004 47.65 28.62 31.84
C LEU A 1004 48.94 29.42 31.57
N ASN A 1005 49.67 29.07 30.50
CA ASN A 1005 50.84 29.84 30.07
C ASN A 1005 50.48 31.30 29.74
N GLN A 1006 49.32 31.52 29.10
CA GLN A 1006 48.85 32.87 28.78
C GLN A 1006 48.47 33.66 30.05
N PHE A 1007 47.88 33.02 31.05
CA PHE A 1007 47.59 33.64 32.35
C PHE A 1007 48.87 34.11 33.06
N GLU A 1008 49.90 33.27 33.11
CA GLU A 1008 51.20 33.64 33.67
C GLU A 1008 51.83 34.82 32.92
N ALA A 1009 51.73 34.84 31.59
CA ALA A 1009 52.21 35.94 30.77
C ALA A 1009 51.47 37.27 31.03
N GLU A 1010 50.13 37.25 31.19
CA GLU A 1010 49.37 38.46 31.51
C GLU A 1010 49.63 38.94 32.95
N ALA A 1011 49.75 38.04 33.93
CA ALA A 1011 50.10 38.39 35.31
C ALA A 1011 51.46 39.08 35.41
N ASN A 1012 52.47 38.56 34.71
CA ASN A 1012 53.82 39.15 34.66
C ASN A 1012 53.88 40.51 33.92
N SER A 1013 52.90 40.82 33.07
CA SER A 1013 52.81 42.12 32.38
C SER A 1013 52.24 43.23 33.25
N ILE A 1014 51.31 42.91 34.16
CA ILE A 1014 50.67 43.88 35.08
C ILE A 1014 51.65 44.32 36.18
N ASP A 1015 52.57 43.46 36.59
CA ASP A 1015 53.62 43.78 37.57
C ASP A 1015 54.76 44.69 37.01
N ASN A 1016 54.78 44.97 35.70
CA ASN A 1016 55.77 45.86 35.08
C ASN A 1016 55.25 47.28 34.75
N ASP A 1017 53.92 47.52 34.81
CA ASP A 1017 53.28 48.82 34.55
C ASP A 1017 52.76 49.53 35.83
N ASN A 1018 53.03 48.96 37.01
CA ASN A 1018 52.89 49.58 38.34
C ASN A 1018 54.27 49.74 38.99
#